data_AF-A0A0F7RVS9-F1
#
_entry.id   AF-A0A0F7RVS9-F1
#
_cell.length_a   1.000
_cell.length_b   1.000
_cell.length_c   1.000
_cell.angle_alpha   90.00
_cell.angle_beta   90.00
_cell.angle_gamma   90.00
#
_symmetry.space_group_name_H-M   'P 1'
#
loop_
_entity.id
_entity.type
_entity.pdbx_description
1 polymer ?
#
loop_
_entity_poly.entity_id
_entity_poly.type
_entity_poly.pdbx_seq_one_letter_code
_entity_poly.pdbx_strand_id
1 'polypeptide(L)'
;MSQPETIFASRQKSTRPTKHPALSRPLYAFDLPPALHNSLRLRSRIDETEASQLLAPTPPQPQPTTSQQAHQDDAAQVRNPSHLRVSPCSLCPSCPPFASVTAQRAHFRSDWHQYNVQLNLQNVSLLVSEQAFDKLSEEVESASELESDEDAHESQSSAVKTDLVTKILARTSLNSGAQRPGDQADESADADAADALDVMQLRAPLLWFVSKDAAPDADKLHQTQLGIHRNAFPDPGTPAAPSLSTASSVGDWYAACIASMQAGRITRKGSKQSAWKGKRIKSKEVQEAAKPLMMTVLDGEGFIPGLSTAVKSETAGSSDEDQDYSSGAEEHESSDEIMSASTISRNPNADPPLRMWTVLLLGGGHFAASVIALNPHVTTYQGKQRGGSNAPREDRSLILLAHKAFHRYTTRRKQGGGQAAQDATGRFAKSAGAQLRRYNEAALGDDVRGLLDSPGWRELVSRSEKVWVRAGARAARGLLWSWEGAKASRGSPLEAARTDGRLGSLPFPTRRPTIGETVRCFLELAKVKVEHKSEEQLAAEESEALEQINQRSRKELEAKRREEKARERATVLEKSRAEKGAKVARLTEEEQAERTKWNRLLAMIRKNRTEALMTFLSKNEQIMLNGKIDTRLPDWLLEQEAIEAGASAPASRLVPCTLLQLAAESGSEAVTRYLLEDKRADPTLATERLGDIRKRFAESSAADQAQDASVELSHRTAYDLCSTKEVRNVFRRMMAEHPNQFDWGGMSAGGARVPSALTEEMQDNQSAKQKDRRAALREKARERTNKAAERSATSTSASQEEEQVASAPQQQKRSHHTTNRLGGSNTAPRALLQQRDEQQGLTAEMRARIEREKRARAAEERMKALMNK
;
A
#
# COMPACT_ATOMS: atom_id res chain seq x y z
N MET A 1 56.68 18.96 -28.61
CA MET A 1 56.19 20.27 -28.11
C MET A 1 54.78 20.44 -28.60
N SER A 2 53.83 20.23 -27.70
CA SER A 2 52.40 20.35 -27.91
C SER A 2 51.99 21.82 -27.80
N GLN A 3 51.07 22.29 -28.66
CA GLN A 3 49.87 23.05 -28.24
C GLN A 3 48.76 22.88 -29.29
N PRO A 4 47.48 22.76 -28.87
CA PRO A 4 46.33 22.48 -29.72
C PRO A 4 45.55 23.74 -30.12
N GLU A 5 44.95 23.73 -31.32
CA GLU A 5 44.01 24.75 -31.80
C GLU A 5 42.62 24.56 -31.19
N THR A 6 42.09 25.64 -30.62
CA THR A 6 40.80 25.75 -29.96
C THR A 6 39.66 25.90 -30.98
N ILE A 7 38.76 24.91 -31.03
CA ILE A 7 37.50 24.98 -31.76
C ILE A 7 36.50 25.85 -30.97
N PHE A 8 36.14 27.00 -31.52
CA PHE A 8 35.07 27.86 -30.99
C PHE A 8 33.69 27.22 -31.26
N ALA A 9 33.07 26.68 -30.21
CA ALA A 9 31.65 26.33 -30.23
C ALA A 9 30.79 27.60 -30.30
N SER A 10 30.09 27.81 -31.41
CA SER A 10 29.13 28.90 -31.56
C SER A 10 27.94 28.67 -30.63
N ARG A 11 27.93 29.36 -29.49
CA ARG A 11 26.77 29.55 -28.63
C ARG A 11 25.69 30.26 -29.46
N GLN A 12 24.73 29.50 -30.01
CA GLN A 12 23.53 30.09 -30.61
C GLN A 12 22.78 30.84 -29.51
N LYS A 13 22.80 32.17 -29.60
CA LYS A 13 21.99 33.04 -28.76
C LYS A 13 20.52 32.77 -29.10
N SER A 14 19.76 32.30 -28.12
CA SER A 14 18.29 32.27 -28.14
C SER A 14 17.76 33.66 -28.51
N THR A 15 17.43 33.84 -29.79
CA THR A 15 16.65 34.98 -30.26
C THR A 15 15.21 34.74 -29.81
N ARG A 16 14.67 35.61 -28.93
CA ARG A 16 13.24 35.56 -28.58
C ARG A 16 12.43 35.62 -29.88
N PRO A 17 11.53 34.66 -30.15
CA PRO A 17 10.73 34.71 -31.36
C PRO A 17 9.91 36.00 -31.39
N THR A 18 9.92 36.68 -32.54
CA THR A 18 9.06 37.83 -32.81
C THR A 18 7.61 37.41 -32.53
N LYS A 19 6.97 38.02 -31.53
CA LYS A 19 5.60 37.66 -31.14
C LYS A 19 4.67 37.93 -32.31
N HIS A 20 4.10 36.86 -32.88
CA HIS A 20 3.08 36.94 -33.91
C HIS A 20 1.91 37.81 -33.40
N PRO A 21 1.33 38.72 -34.23
CA PRO A 21 0.28 39.63 -33.78
C PRO A 21 -0.95 38.89 -33.19
N ALA A 22 -1.27 37.72 -33.73
CA ALA A 22 -2.35 36.87 -33.24
C ALA A 22 -2.09 36.23 -31.86
N LEU A 23 -0.84 36.20 -31.38
CA LEU A 23 -0.43 35.68 -30.07
C LEU A 23 -0.16 36.81 -29.05
N SER A 24 -0.50 38.06 -29.39
CA SER A 24 -0.40 39.20 -28.47
C SER A 24 -1.32 39.06 -27.25
N ARG A 25 -2.41 38.30 -27.38
CA ARG A 25 -3.36 37.96 -26.31
C ARG A 25 -3.45 36.44 -26.14
N PRO A 26 -3.78 35.96 -24.93
CA PRO A 26 -4.10 34.55 -24.71
C PRO A 26 -5.26 34.09 -25.60
N LEU A 27 -5.13 32.89 -26.16
CA LEU A 27 -6.12 32.31 -27.06
C LEU A 27 -7.20 31.53 -26.28
N TYR A 28 -8.45 31.74 -26.68
CA TYR A 28 -9.64 31.06 -26.14
C TYR A 28 -10.27 30.23 -27.27
N ALA A 29 -10.52 28.95 -27.02
CA ALA A 29 -10.87 27.98 -28.07
C ALA A 29 -12.15 28.34 -28.85
N PHE A 30 -13.11 29.00 -28.19
CA PHE A 30 -14.39 29.40 -28.79
C PHE A 30 -14.38 30.82 -29.41
N ASP A 31 -13.23 31.52 -29.41
CA ASP A 31 -13.01 32.83 -30.03
C ASP A 31 -11.57 32.97 -30.56
N LEU A 32 -11.23 32.11 -31.51
CA LEU A 32 -9.98 32.15 -32.25
C LEU A 32 -10.06 33.16 -33.41
N PRO A 33 -9.00 33.94 -33.67
CA PRO A 33 -8.92 34.79 -34.86
C PRO A 33 -9.24 33.99 -36.15
N PRO A 34 -10.07 34.53 -37.07
CA PRO A 34 -10.43 33.84 -38.32
C PRO A 34 -9.24 33.38 -39.17
N ALA A 35 -8.21 34.21 -39.23
CA ALA A 35 -6.94 33.89 -39.88
C ALA A 35 -6.29 32.63 -39.30
N LEU A 36 -6.30 32.48 -37.96
CA LEU A 36 -5.69 31.33 -37.30
C LEU A 36 -6.49 30.06 -37.51
N HIS A 37 -7.79 30.02 -37.20
CA HIS A 37 -8.50 28.74 -37.19
C HIS A 37 -8.65 28.07 -38.58
N ASN A 38 -8.67 28.85 -39.67
CA ASN A 38 -8.67 28.31 -41.03
C ASN A 38 -7.30 27.75 -41.47
N SER A 39 -6.23 28.24 -40.85
CA SER A 39 -4.84 27.87 -41.17
C SER A 39 -4.32 26.68 -40.35
N LEU A 40 -5.04 26.16 -39.36
CA LEU A 40 -4.56 25.08 -38.50
C LEU A 40 -4.72 23.69 -39.13
N ARG A 41 -3.71 22.84 -38.94
CA ARG A 41 -3.75 21.38 -39.18
C ARG A 41 -3.40 20.62 -37.91
N LEU A 42 -3.96 19.43 -37.77
CA LEU A 42 -3.65 18.52 -36.67
C LEU A 42 -2.22 17.96 -36.82
N ARG A 43 -1.45 17.95 -35.74
CA ARG A 43 -0.13 17.29 -35.63
C ARG A 43 -0.21 16.01 -34.80
N SER A 44 -1.01 16.01 -33.72
CA SER A 44 -1.16 14.85 -32.86
C SER A 44 -1.65 13.62 -33.61
N ARG A 45 -1.11 12.45 -33.27
CA ARG A 45 -1.59 11.15 -33.75
C ARG A 45 -2.92 10.79 -33.10
N ILE A 46 -3.74 10.06 -33.83
CA ILE A 46 -5.07 9.62 -33.43
C ILE A 46 -5.18 8.13 -33.72
N ASP A 47 -5.84 7.41 -32.81
CA ASP A 47 -5.97 5.96 -32.85
C ASP A 47 -6.79 5.57 -34.09
N GLU A 48 -6.40 4.51 -34.80
CA GLU A 48 -7.11 4.05 -36.00
C GLU A 48 -8.58 3.68 -35.72
N THR A 49 -8.85 3.19 -34.51
CA THR A 49 -10.22 2.85 -34.06
C THR A 49 -11.08 4.10 -33.86
N GLU A 50 -10.49 5.15 -33.29
CA GLU A 50 -11.15 6.45 -33.13
C GLU A 50 -11.30 7.14 -34.49
N ALA A 51 -10.27 7.13 -35.31
CA ALA A 51 -10.31 7.65 -36.68
C ALA A 51 -11.47 7.04 -37.47
N SER A 52 -11.66 5.73 -37.34
CA SER A 52 -12.78 5.01 -37.97
C SER A 52 -14.15 5.44 -37.42
N GLN A 53 -14.26 5.70 -36.11
CA GLN A 53 -15.49 6.23 -35.50
C GLN A 53 -15.78 7.68 -35.90
N LEU A 54 -14.75 8.51 -36.02
CA LEU A 54 -14.87 9.92 -36.45
C LEU A 54 -15.31 10.03 -37.92
N LEU A 55 -14.89 9.08 -38.75
CA LEU A 55 -15.19 9.02 -40.19
C LEU A 55 -16.42 8.17 -40.51
N ALA A 56 -17.01 7.50 -39.52
CA ALA A 56 -18.19 6.67 -39.73
C ALA A 56 -19.37 7.54 -40.20
N PRO A 57 -20.09 7.15 -41.28
CA PRO A 57 -21.25 7.88 -41.75
C PRO A 57 -22.33 7.91 -40.67
N THR A 58 -22.83 9.11 -40.36
CA THR A 58 -23.90 9.30 -39.39
C THR A 58 -25.16 8.56 -39.87
N PRO A 59 -25.74 7.61 -39.10
CA PRO A 59 -27.02 7.02 -39.49
C PRO A 59 -28.10 8.11 -39.54
N PRO A 60 -28.98 8.13 -40.54
CA PRO A 60 -30.01 9.15 -40.66
C PRO A 60 -30.95 9.09 -39.46
N GLN A 61 -31.07 10.20 -38.71
CA GLN A 61 -32.09 10.33 -37.69
C GLN A 61 -33.49 10.34 -38.35
N PRO A 62 -34.48 9.60 -37.82
CA PRO A 62 -35.85 9.71 -38.27
C PRO A 62 -36.40 11.09 -37.92
N GLN A 63 -36.80 11.86 -38.94
CA GLN A 63 -37.46 13.16 -38.76
C GLN A 63 -38.87 12.97 -38.17
N PRO A 64 -39.31 13.78 -37.20
CA PRO A 64 -40.70 13.83 -36.80
C PRO A 64 -41.51 14.61 -37.85
N THR A 65 -42.15 13.92 -38.79
CA THR A 65 -43.15 14.53 -39.65
C THR A 65 -44.40 14.85 -38.84
N THR A 66 -44.69 16.14 -38.73
CA THR A 66 -45.96 16.65 -38.23
C THR A 66 -47.04 16.39 -39.28
N SER A 67 -48.10 15.68 -38.90
CA SER A 67 -49.37 15.67 -39.64
C SER A 67 -50.50 15.45 -38.64
N GLN A 68 -51.37 16.45 -38.53
CA GLN A 68 -52.64 16.40 -37.83
C GLN A 68 -53.60 15.51 -38.63
N GLN A 69 -54.30 14.58 -37.97
CA GLN A 69 -55.74 14.31 -38.19
C GLN A 69 -56.24 13.27 -37.18
N ALA A 70 -57.43 13.53 -36.65
CA ALA A 70 -58.15 12.72 -35.67
C ALA A 70 -59.14 11.76 -36.35
N HIS A 71 -59.59 10.79 -35.54
CA HIS A 71 -60.73 9.86 -35.68
C HIS A 71 -60.46 8.43 -36.19
N GLN A 72 -60.51 7.51 -35.22
CA GLN A 72 -61.38 6.32 -35.11
C GLN A 72 -61.73 5.56 -36.40
N ASP A 73 -61.28 4.30 -36.49
CA ASP A 73 -62.19 3.18 -36.76
C ASP A 73 -61.57 1.83 -36.39
N ASP A 74 -62.49 0.89 -36.17
CA ASP A 74 -62.40 -0.39 -35.47
C ASP A 74 -61.88 -1.56 -36.33
N ALA A 75 -61.46 -2.62 -35.64
CA ALA A 75 -61.37 -4.03 -36.06
C ALA A 75 -60.49 -4.50 -37.25
N ALA A 76 -59.56 -5.40 -36.87
CA ALA A 76 -59.06 -6.59 -37.59
C ALA A 76 -57.99 -6.42 -38.70
N GLN A 77 -56.72 -6.76 -38.37
CA GLN A 77 -56.00 -7.90 -38.96
C GLN A 77 -54.61 -8.14 -38.33
N VAL A 78 -54.47 -9.30 -37.68
CA VAL A 78 -53.35 -10.27 -37.75
C VAL A 78 -51.90 -9.79 -37.47
N ARG A 79 -51.45 -10.13 -36.26
CA ARG A 79 -50.11 -10.63 -35.84
C ARG A 79 -48.89 -10.35 -36.75
N ASN A 80 -47.97 -9.53 -36.22
CA ASN A 80 -46.53 -9.70 -36.42
C ASN A 80 -45.80 -9.46 -35.06
N PRO A 81 -45.06 -10.43 -34.48
CA PRO A 81 -44.47 -10.28 -33.16
C PRO A 81 -42.98 -9.88 -33.26
N SER A 82 -42.66 -8.61 -33.02
CA SER A 82 -41.25 -8.13 -33.00
C SER A 82 -40.84 -7.41 -31.72
N HIS A 83 -41.63 -7.47 -30.64
CA HIS A 83 -41.41 -6.66 -29.43
C HIS A 83 -40.90 -7.40 -28.18
N LEU A 84 -40.08 -8.46 -28.31
CA LEU A 84 -39.49 -9.14 -27.15
C LEU A 84 -37.98 -9.39 -27.28
N ARG A 85 -37.21 -8.39 -27.72
CA ARG A 85 -35.74 -8.47 -27.67
C ARG A 85 -35.20 -7.79 -26.42
N VAL A 86 -34.52 -8.54 -25.56
CA VAL A 86 -33.83 -8.06 -24.37
C VAL A 86 -32.46 -7.50 -24.77
N SER A 87 -32.05 -6.37 -24.20
CA SER A 87 -30.81 -5.67 -24.57
C SER A 87 -29.55 -6.56 -24.49
N PRO A 88 -28.58 -6.39 -25.41
CA PRO A 88 -27.35 -7.18 -25.44
C PRO A 88 -26.47 -6.91 -24.22
N CYS A 89 -25.54 -7.83 -23.97
CA CYS A 89 -24.56 -7.69 -22.88
C CYS A 89 -23.55 -6.57 -23.19
N SER A 90 -23.38 -5.62 -22.27
CA SER A 90 -22.47 -4.48 -22.44
C SER A 90 -20.99 -4.81 -22.21
N LEU A 91 -20.66 -6.04 -21.78
CA LEU A 91 -19.31 -6.49 -21.50
C LEU A 91 -18.74 -7.38 -22.61
N CYS A 92 -19.58 -8.02 -23.41
CA CYS A 92 -19.11 -8.97 -24.41
C CYS A 92 -19.20 -8.33 -25.80
N PRO A 93 -18.06 -8.06 -26.48
CA PRO A 93 -18.09 -7.47 -27.81
C PRO A 93 -18.82 -8.42 -28.77
N SER A 94 -19.58 -7.89 -29.73
CA SER A 94 -20.38 -8.65 -30.71
C SER A 94 -21.58 -9.47 -30.17
N CYS A 95 -21.98 -9.32 -28.89
CA CYS A 95 -23.18 -10.00 -28.37
C CYS A 95 -24.48 -9.45 -29.03
N PRO A 96 -25.29 -10.28 -29.71
CA PRO A 96 -26.56 -9.84 -30.27
C PRO A 96 -27.62 -9.61 -29.16
N PRO A 97 -28.68 -8.83 -29.44
CA PRO A 97 -29.82 -8.70 -28.52
C PRO A 97 -30.51 -10.05 -28.32
N PHE A 98 -30.85 -10.39 -27.07
CA PHE A 98 -31.37 -11.71 -26.71
C PHE A 98 -32.84 -11.84 -27.07
N ALA A 99 -33.23 -13.01 -27.60
CA ALA A 99 -34.62 -13.32 -27.91
C ALA A 99 -35.51 -13.52 -26.66
N SER A 100 -34.92 -13.70 -25.47
CA SER A 100 -35.65 -13.88 -24.21
C SER A 100 -34.76 -13.63 -22.98
N VAL A 101 -35.38 -13.42 -21.81
CA VAL A 101 -34.66 -13.29 -20.52
C VAL A 101 -33.93 -14.58 -20.13
N THR A 102 -34.43 -15.75 -20.57
CA THR A 102 -33.77 -17.04 -20.38
C THR A 102 -32.49 -17.13 -21.21
N ALA A 103 -32.49 -16.66 -22.47
CA ALA A 103 -31.28 -16.58 -23.30
C ALA A 103 -30.25 -15.60 -22.71
N GLN A 104 -30.71 -14.46 -22.17
CA GLN A 104 -29.85 -13.52 -21.45
C GLN A 104 -29.18 -14.18 -20.23
N ARG A 105 -29.94 -14.90 -19.39
CA ARG A 105 -29.39 -15.63 -18.24
C ARG A 105 -28.44 -16.76 -18.64
N ALA A 106 -28.65 -17.39 -19.79
CA ALA A 106 -27.74 -18.40 -20.33
C ALA A 106 -26.40 -17.76 -20.73
N HIS A 107 -26.42 -16.62 -21.41
CA HIS A 107 -25.21 -15.87 -21.74
C HIS A 107 -24.42 -15.46 -20.48
N PHE A 108 -25.08 -14.94 -19.44
CA PHE A 108 -24.40 -14.58 -18.19
C PHE A 108 -23.76 -15.76 -17.45
N ARG A 109 -24.16 -17.00 -17.76
CA ARG A 109 -23.55 -18.22 -17.23
C ARG A 109 -22.54 -18.85 -18.19
N SER A 110 -22.46 -18.38 -19.44
CA SER A 110 -21.53 -18.91 -20.43
C SER A 110 -20.07 -18.63 -20.06
N ASP A 111 -19.19 -19.56 -20.41
CA ASP A 111 -17.76 -19.46 -20.13
C ASP A 111 -17.13 -18.26 -20.86
N TRP A 112 -17.64 -17.93 -22.05
CA TRP A 112 -17.26 -16.71 -22.78
C TRP A 112 -17.52 -15.43 -21.98
N HIS A 113 -18.70 -15.32 -21.34
CA HIS A 113 -19.02 -14.16 -20.50
C HIS A 113 -18.15 -14.14 -19.24
N GLN A 114 -17.99 -15.28 -18.57
CA GLN A 114 -17.16 -15.39 -17.37
C GLN A 114 -15.68 -15.06 -17.65
N TYR A 115 -15.16 -15.48 -18.81
CA TYR A 115 -13.81 -15.16 -19.29
C TYR A 115 -13.62 -13.66 -19.54
N ASN A 116 -14.54 -13.03 -20.27
CA ASN A 116 -14.50 -11.58 -20.51
C ASN A 116 -14.66 -10.77 -19.20
N VAL A 117 -15.43 -11.26 -18.23
CA VAL A 117 -15.50 -10.65 -16.89
C VAL A 117 -14.16 -10.74 -16.16
N GLN A 118 -13.49 -11.89 -16.21
CA GLN A 118 -12.17 -12.05 -15.59
C GLN A 118 -11.08 -11.21 -16.29
N LEU A 119 -11.09 -11.10 -17.62
CA LEU A 119 -10.21 -10.20 -18.37
C LEU A 119 -10.42 -8.73 -18.00
N ASN A 120 -11.68 -8.31 -17.86
CA ASN A 120 -12.02 -6.95 -17.45
C ASN A 120 -11.56 -6.65 -16.00
N LEU A 121 -11.68 -7.63 -15.09
CA LEU A 121 -11.17 -7.51 -13.71
C LEU A 121 -9.63 -7.42 -13.65
N GLN A 122 -8.93 -8.04 -14.61
CA GLN A 122 -7.48 -7.96 -14.76
C GLN A 122 -7.01 -6.68 -15.50
N ASN A 123 -7.93 -5.79 -15.91
CA ASN A 123 -7.67 -4.56 -16.67
C ASN A 123 -6.98 -4.79 -18.04
N VAL A 124 -7.19 -5.95 -18.66
CA VAL A 124 -6.71 -6.20 -20.03
C VAL A 124 -7.65 -5.49 -21.00
N SER A 125 -7.08 -4.66 -21.89
CA SER A 125 -7.85 -3.66 -22.66
C SER A 125 -8.59 -4.22 -23.89
N LEU A 126 -8.39 -5.49 -24.24
CA LEU A 126 -9.05 -6.13 -25.38
C LEU A 126 -9.91 -7.31 -24.89
N LEU A 127 -11.22 -7.12 -24.97
CA LEU A 127 -12.21 -8.16 -24.66
C LEU A 127 -12.38 -9.06 -25.89
N VAL A 128 -12.56 -10.35 -25.66
CA VAL A 128 -12.51 -11.38 -26.70
C VAL A 128 -13.90 -11.59 -27.30
N SER A 129 -14.01 -11.60 -28.64
CA SER A 129 -15.26 -11.92 -29.35
C SER A 129 -15.60 -13.40 -29.23
N GLU A 130 -16.85 -13.77 -29.47
CA GLU A 130 -17.33 -15.16 -29.36
C GLU A 130 -16.49 -16.12 -30.24
N GLN A 131 -16.28 -15.75 -31.51
CA GLN A 131 -15.45 -16.53 -32.45
C GLN A 131 -13.99 -16.68 -32.04
N ALA A 132 -13.43 -15.71 -31.33
CA ALA A 132 -12.06 -15.79 -30.84
C ALA A 132 -11.97 -16.63 -29.56
N PHE A 133 -13.02 -16.63 -28.75
CA PHE A 133 -13.14 -17.51 -27.59
C PHE A 133 -13.32 -18.97 -28.00
N ASP A 134 -14.14 -19.25 -29.01
CA ASP A 134 -14.37 -20.62 -29.51
C ASP A 134 -13.05 -21.25 -30.01
N LYS A 135 -12.21 -20.48 -30.70
CA LYS A 135 -10.87 -20.90 -31.11
C LYS A 135 -9.95 -21.20 -29.92
N LEU A 136 -10.01 -20.36 -28.87
CA LEU A 136 -9.22 -20.57 -27.65
C LEU A 136 -9.70 -21.78 -26.85
N SER A 137 -11.01 -22.07 -26.83
CA SER A 137 -11.54 -23.30 -26.22
C SER A 137 -11.16 -24.53 -27.02
N GLU A 138 -11.28 -24.50 -28.35
CA GLU A 138 -10.90 -25.62 -29.24
C GLU A 138 -9.40 -25.94 -29.12
N GLU A 139 -8.52 -24.93 -29.01
CA GLU A 139 -7.09 -25.14 -28.76
C GLU A 139 -6.80 -25.77 -27.39
N VAL A 140 -7.55 -25.41 -26.34
CA VAL A 140 -7.35 -25.95 -24.98
C VAL A 140 -7.91 -27.37 -24.85
N GLU A 141 -9.01 -27.67 -25.55
CA GLU A 141 -9.57 -29.03 -25.64
C GLU A 141 -8.63 -29.93 -26.44
N SER A 142 -8.15 -29.47 -27.61
CA SER A 142 -7.17 -30.21 -28.42
C SER A 142 -5.84 -30.44 -27.68
N ALA A 143 -5.41 -29.51 -26.83
CA ALA A 143 -4.21 -29.67 -26.01
C ALA A 143 -4.42 -30.61 -24.81
N SER A 144 -5.65 -30.73 -24.28
CA SER A 144 -5.96 -31.68 -23.20
C SER A 144 -6.03 -33.13 -23.70
N GLU A 145 -6.37 -33.36 -24.97
CA GLU A 145 -6.42 -34.70 -25.56
C GLU A 145 -5.02 -35.30 -25.83
N LEU A 146 -3.96 -34.49 -25.81
CA LEU A 146 -2.58 -34.93 -26.02
C LEU A 146 -1.80 -35.19 -24.72
N GLU A 147 -2.38 -34.93 -23.54
CA GLU A 147 -1.79 -35.24 -22.22
C GLU A 147 -2.45 -36.45 -21.53
N SER A 148 -3.14 -37.32 -22.28
CA SER A 148 -3.72 -38.55 -21.74
C SER A 148 -3.13 -39.79 -22.39
N ASP A 149 -1.91 -40.15 -21.98
CA ASP A 149 -1.52 -41.55 -21.92
C ASP A 149 -0.48 -41.77 -20.79
N GLU A 150 -0.68 -42.88 -20.06
CA GLU A 150 0.18 -43.47 -19.01
C GLU A 150 0.17 -42.82 -17.59
N ASP A 151 -0.84 -43.17 -16.78
CA ASP A 151 -0.67 -43.98 -15.55
C ASP A 151 -1.94 -43.94 -14.68
N ALA A 152 -2.65 -45.07 -14.65
CA ALA A 152 -3.79 -45.30 -13.79
C ALA A 152 -3.35 -46.06 -12.54
N HIS A 153 -3.43 -45.45 -11.34
CA HIS A 153 -3.82 -46.17 -10.11
C HIS A 153 -4.37 -45.20 -9.03
N GLU A 154 -5.52 -45.61 -8.51
CA GLU A 154 -6.43 -45.07 -7.48
C GLU A 154 -5.94 -44.06 -6.43
N SER A 155 -6.67 -42.95 -6.33
CA SER A 155 -7.07 -42.32 -5.06
C SER A 155 -8.30 -41.44 -5.29
N GLN A 156 -9.48 -41.92 -4.89
CA GLN A 156 -10.72 -41.14 -4.87
C GLN A 156 -10.61 -40.00 -3.83
N SER A 157 -10.35 -38.78 -4.30
CA SER A 157 -10.80 -37.56 -3.62
C SER A 157 -11.10 -36.49 -4.65
N SER A 158 -12.18 -35.75 -4.42
CA SER A 158 -12.86 -34.82 -5.31
C SER A 158 -11.93 -33.83 -6.04
N ALA A 159 -11.46 -34.21 -7.23
CA ALA A 159 -10.88 -33.30 -8.19
C ALA A 159 -12.00 -32.45 -8.79
N VAL A 160 -12.17 -31.24 -8.24
CA VAL A 160 -12.96 -30.18 -8.87
C VAL A 160 -12.39 -30.01 -10.28
N LYS A 161 -13.18 -30.40 -11.30
CA LYS A 161 -12.87 -30.13 -12.71
C LYS A 161 -12.47 -28.66 -12.80
N THR A 162 -11.21 -28.40 -13.12
CA THR A 162 -10.70 -27.04 -13.23
C THR A 162 -11.46 -26.33 -14.35
N ASP A 163 -12.03 -25.16 -14.03
CA ASP A 163 -12.93 -24.40 -14.90
C ASP A 163 -12.24 -24.08 -16.24
N LEU A 164 -12.91 -24.29 -17.36
CA LEU A 164 -12.34 -24.10 -18.72
C LEU A 164 -11.73 -22.69 -18.87
N VAL A 165 -12.42 -21.69 -18.31
CA VAL A 165 -11.99 -20.29 -18.24
C VAL A 165 -10.63 -20.13 -17.54
N THR A 166 -10.41 -20.81 -16.43
CA THR A 166 -9.13 -20.77 -15.71
C THR A 166 -8.00 -21.42 -16.51
N LYS A 167 -8.28 -22.47 -17.28
CA LYS A 167 -7.27 -23.09 -18.18
C LYS A 167 -6.89 -22.15 -19.32
N ILE A 168 -7.86 -21.47 -19.93
CA ILE A 168 -7.61 -20.49 -21.01
C ILE A 168 -6.79 -19.30 -20.49
N LEU A 169 -7.09 -18.76 -19.31
CA LEU A 169 -6.29 -17.68 -18.69
C LEU A 169 -4.86 -18.09 -18.34
N ALA A 170 -4.67 -19.31 -17.85
CA ALA A 170 -3.33 -19.85 -17.58
C ALA A 170 -2.52 -19.98 -18.89
N ARG A 171 -3.10 -20.52 -19.96
CA ARG A 171 -2.38 -20.71 -21.24
C ARG A 171 -2.08 -19.38 -21.94
N THR A 172 -3.02 -18.44 -21.96
CA THR A 172 -2.82 -17.11 -22.56
C THR A 172 -1.79 -16.27 -21.79
N SER A 173 -1.70 -16.41 -20.46
CA SER A 173 -0.65 -15.79 -19.66
C SER A 173 0.75 -16.42 -19.82
N LEU A 174 0.81 -17.72 -20.17
CA LEU A 174 2.07 -18.41 -20.47
C LEU A 174 2.53 -18.14 -21.91
N ASN A 175 1.62 -18.07 -22.89
CA ASN A 175 1.96 -17.77 -24.28
C ASN A 175 2.42 -16.32 -24.50
N SER A 176 1.96 -15.37 -23.67
CA SER A 176 2.52 -14.00 -23.68
C SER A 176 3.96 -13.93 -23.13
N GLY A 177 4.47 -15.02 -22.51
CA GLY A 177 5.86 -15.16 -22.08
C GLY A 177 6.68 -16.17 -22.88
N ALA A 178 6.11 -16.88 -23.88
CA ALA A 178 6.74 -18.05 -24.50
C ALA A 178 6.92 -17.98 -26.04
N GLN A 179 6.95 -16.78 -26.63
CA GLN A 179 7.58 -16.54 -27.95
C GLN A 179 8.78 -15.61 -27.69
N ARG A 180 10.08 -15.95 -27.86
CA ARG A 180 10.80 -16.99 -28.59
C ARG A 180 12.14 -17.30 -27.89
N PRO A 181 12.78 -18.45 -28.18
CA PRO A 181 14.16 -18.72 -27.80
C PRO A 181 15.15 -18.09 -28.81
N GLY A 182 16.22 -17.47 -28.30
CA GLY A 182 17.48 -17.22 -29.03
C GLY A 182 17.79 -15.76 -29.42
N ASP A 183 18.68 -15.13 -28.65
CA ASP A 183 19.69 -14.12 -29.08
C ASP A 183 19.28 -12.87 -29.89
N GLN A 184 18.13 -12.24 -29.60
CA GLN A 184 17.80 -10.89 -30.12
C GLN A 184 17.11 -9.99 -29.08
N ALA A 185 17.71 -9.83 -27.89
CA ALA A 185 17.11 -9.09 -26.79
C ALA A 185 17.13 -7.55 -26.93
N ASP A 186 17.90 -7.00 -27.87
CA ASP A 186 18.03 -5.54 -28.02
C ASP A 186 17.04 -4.95 -29.05
N GLU A 187 16.65 -5.68 -30.11
CA GLU A 187 15.70 -5.15 -31.13
C GLU A 187 14.23 -5.25 -30.70
N SER A 188 13.84 -6.23 -29.88
CA SER A 188 12.43 -6.39 -29.46
C SER A 188 11.98 -5.35 -28.44
N ALA A 189 12.90 -4.86 -27.59
CA ALA A 189 12.60 -3.86 -26.58
C ALA A 189 12.32 -2.48 -27.19
N ASP A 190 12.97 -2.15 -28.31
CA ASP A 190 12.79 -0.87 -29.00
C ASP A 190 11.44 -0.79 -29.73
N ALA A 191 10.94 -1.91 -30.25
CA ALA A 191 9.60 -2.00 -30.82
C ALA A 191 8.50 -1.81 -29.75
N ASP A 192 8.61 -2.48 -28.60
CA ASP A 192 7.68 -2.34 -27.49
C ASP A 192 7.66 -0.92 -26.91
N ALA A 193 8.79 -0.22 -26.93
CA ALA A 193 8.88 1.17 -26.46
C ALA A 193 8.27 2.17 -27.44
N ALA A 194 8.41 1.94 -28.75
CA ALA A 194 7.76 2.75 -29.78
C ALA A 194 6.23 2.63 -29.67
N ASP A 195 5.71 1.42 -29.48
CA ASP A 195 4.28 1.18 -29.24
C ASP A 195 3.81 1.83 -27.93
N ALA A 196 4.60 1.75 -26.86
CA ALA A 196 4.27 2.41 -25.59
C ALA A 196 4.25 3.94 -25.69
N LEU A 197 5.16 4.53 -26.47
CA LEU A 197 5.17 5.96 -26.77
C LEU A 197 3.95 6.35 -27.60
N ASP A 198 3.60 5.54 -28.60
CA ASP A 198 2.41 5.78 -29.43
C ASP A 198 1.14 5.73 -28.58
N VAL A 199 0.95 4.72 -27.73
CA VAL A 199 -0.16 4.64 -26.76
C VAL A 199 -0.18 5.84 -25.82
N MET A 200 0.97 6.34 -25.38
CA MET A 200 1.04 7.54 -24.54
C MET A 200 0.62 8.80 -25.30
N GLN A 201 1.01 8.94 -26.57
CA GLN A 201 0.60 10.05 -27.43
C GLN A 201 -0.90 9.98 -27.77
N LEU A 202 -1.44 8.79 -28.02
CA LEU A 202 -2.88 8.54 -28.26
C LEU A 202 -3.73 8.87 -27.02
N ARG A 203 -3.18 8.68 -25.82
CA ARG A 203 -3.84 9.00 -24.53
C ARG A 203 -3.55 10.41 -24.04
N ALA A 204 -2.82 11.22 -24.81
CA ALA A 204 -2.51 12.59 -24.41
C ALA A 204 -3.81 13.42 -24.29
N PRO A 205 -3.99 14.20 -23.21
CA PRO A 205 -5.20 14.98 -23.00
C PRO A 205 -5.35 16.16 -23.97
N LEU A 206 -4.24 16.59 -24.59
CA LEU A 206 -4.17 17.71 -25.51
C LEU A 206 -3.90 17.21 -26.92
N LEU A 207 -4.64 17.75 -27.88
CA LEU A 207 -4.35 17.64 -29.31
C LEU A 207 -3.59 18.89 -29.76
N TRP A 208 -2.46 18.67 -30.43
CA TRP A 208 -1.57 19.72 -30.89
C TRP A 208 -1.82 20.04 -32.37
N PHE A 209 -1.85 21.33 -32.68
CA PHE A 209 -2.10 21.88 -34.01
C PHE A 209 -0.95 22.81 -34.43
N VAL A 210 -0.64 22.82 -35.72
CA VAL A 210 0.38 23.67 -36.35
C VAL A 210 -0.26 24.40 -37.55
N SER A 211 0.28 25.53 -37.97
CA SER A 211 -0.15 26.17 -39.22
C SER A 211 0.12 25.27 -40.44
N LYS A 212 -0.80 25.23 -41.39
CA LYS A 212 -0.67 24.58 -42.69
C LYS A 212 0.46 25.23 -43.49
N ASP A 213 1.22 24.42 -44.22
CA ASP A 213 2.32 24.91 -45.06
C ASP A 213 1.82 25.82 -46.20
N ALA A 214 0.57 25.61 -46.63
CA ALA A 214 -0.11 26.39 -47.67
C ALA A 214 -0.72 27.73 -47.19
N ALA A 215 -0.66 28.05 -45.90
CA ALA A 215 -1.20 29.31 -45.37
C ALA A 215 -0.33 30.52 -45.81
N PRO A 216 -0.90 31.73 -45.91
CA PRO A 216 -0.11 32.93 -46.17
C PRO A 216 0.89 33.17 -45.02
N ASP A 217 2.07 33.70 -45.33
CA ASP A 217 3.15 33.89 -44.33
C ASP A 217 2.76 34.81 -43.16
N ALA A 218 1.76 35.68 -43.35
CA ALA A 218 1.18 36.52 -42.31
C ALA A 218 0.35 35.76 -41.26
N ASP A 219 -0.11 34.54 -41.59
CA ASP A 219 -0.93 33.69 -40.71
C ASP A 219 -0.16 32.46 -40.22
N LYS A 220 1.06 32.23 -40.75
CA LYS A 220 1.92 31.13 -40.35
C LYS A 220 2.50 31.34 -38.95
N LEU A 221 2.32 30.32 -38.13
CA LEU A 221 2.86 30.25 -36.78
C LEU A 221 4.18 29.47 -36.80
N HIS A 222 5.27 30.13 -37.18
CA HIS A 222 6.59 29.50 -37.21
C HIS A 222 7.00 29.00 -35.82
N GLN A 223 7.47 27.75 -35.76
CA GLN A 223 7.96 27.09 -34.55
C GLN A 223 6.97 27.16 -33.37
N THR A 224 5.67 27.23 -33.64
CA THR A 224 4.66 27.40 -32.60
C THR A 224 3.55 26.37 -32.78
N GLN A 225 3.17 25.74 -31.66
CA GLN A 225 2.12 24.75 -31.57
C GLN A 225 1.01 25.22 -30.66
N LEU A 226 -0.22 24.87 -31.04
CA LEU A 226 -1.43 25.16 -30.29
C LEU A 226 -2.03 23.87 -29.75
N GLY A 227 -2.10 23.73 -28.43
CA GLY A 227 -2.69 22.59 -27.74
C GLY A 227 -4.13 22.90 -27.34
N ILE A 228 -5.08 22.10 -27.82
CA ILE A 228 -6.50 22.16 -27.44
C ILE A 228 -6.87 20.88 -26.70
N HIS A 229 -7.65 20.98 -25.64
CA HIS A 229 -8.06 19.81 -24.88
C HIS A 229 -8.93 18.88 -25.75
N ARG A 230 -8.58 17.60 -25.82
CA ARG A 230 -9.29 16.60 -26.63
C ARG A 230 -10.80 16.57 -26.34
N ASN A 231 -11.15 16.51 -25.05
CA ASN A 231 -12.54 16.44 -24.64
C ASN A 231 -13.33 17.76 -24.85
N ALA A 232 -12.67 18.86 -25.26
CA ALA A 232 -13.35 20.10 -25.63
C ALA A 232 -14.02 20.03 -27.01
N PHE A 233 -13.56 19.13 -27.88
CA PHE A 233 -14.18 18.86 -29.18
C PHE A 233 -15.53 18.15 -29.00
N PRO A 234 -16.51 18.38 -29.90
CA PRO A 234 -17.78 17.65 -29.86
C PRO A 234 -17.54 16.15 -30.05
N ASP A 235 -18.33 15.32 -29.37
CA ASP A 235 -18.19 13.87 -29.50
C ASP A 235 -18.85 13.40 -30.82
N PRO A 236 -18.29 12.41 -31.53
CA PRO A 236 -18.83 11.96 -32.82
C PRO A 236 -20.28 11.48 -32.69
N GLY A 237 -21.12 11.82 -33.67
CA GLY A 237 -22.55 11.49 -33.67
C GLY A 237 -23.43 12.42 -32.82
N THR A 238 -22.85 13.39 -32.10
CA THR A 238 -23.63 14.46 -31.45
C THR A 238 -24.04 15.53 -32.47
N PRO A 239 -25.14 16.28 -32.25
CA PRO A 239 -25.57 17.33 -33.18
C PRO A 239 -24.56 18.49 -33.32
N ALA A 240 -23.59 18.60 -32.39
CA ALA A 240 -22.53 19.59 -32.44
C ALA A 240 -21.31 19.14 -33.28
N ALA A 241 -21.22 17.84 -33.61
CA ALA A 241 -20.16 17.32 -34.46
C ALA A 241 -20.45 17.66 -35.93
N PRO A 242 -19.43 18.10 -36.71
CA PRO A 242 -19.60 18.35 -38.13
C PRO A 242 -19.85 17.03 -38.87
N SER A 243 -20.81 17.04 -39.80
CA SER A 243 -20.97 15.95 -40.78
C SER A 243 -19.95 16.12 -41.89
N LEU A 244 -19.14 15.09 -42.14
CA LEU A 244 -18.17 15.08 -43.23
C LEU A 244 -18.64 14.25 -44.41
N SER A 245 -18.14 14.60 -45.59
CA SER A 245 -18.22 13.74 -46.78
C SER A 245 -17.27 12.55 -46.66
N THR A 246 -17.59 11.45 -47.35
CA THR A 246 -16.86 10.16 -47.32
C THR A 246 -15.36 10.23 -47.70
N ALA A 247 -14.88 11.36 -48.22
CA ALA A 247 -13.50 11.58 -48.66
C ALA A 247 -12.63 12.41 -47.68
N SER A 248 -13.15 12.78 -46.51
CA SER A 248 -12.45 13.68 -45.58
C SER A 248 -11.47 12.95 -44.67
N SER A 249 -10.30 13.54 -44.40
CA SER A 249 -9.33 13.01 -43.44
C SER A 249 -9.71 13.34 -42.00
N VAL A 250 -9.13 12.65 -41.01
CA VAL A 250 -9.30 12.97 -39.59
C VAL A 250 -8.87 14.42 -39.29
N GLY A 251 -7.80 14.90 -39.94
CA GLY A 251 -7.35 16.29 -39.81
C GLY A 251 -8.40 17.29 -40.29
N ASP A 252 -9.13 16.97 -41.36
CA ASP A 252 -10.22 17.82 -41.87
C ASP A 252 -11.42 17.83 -40.92
N TRP A 253 -11.68 16.72 -40.22
CA TRP A 253 -12.70 16.66 -39.16
C TRP A 253 -12.40 17.62 -38.04
N TYR A 254 -11.18 17.60 -37.49
CA TYR A 254 -10.81 18.54 -36.43
C TYR A 254 -10.77 19.99 -36.91
N ALA A 255 -10.36 20.24 -38.15
CA ALA A 255 -10.44 21.59 -38.72
C ALA A 255 -11.90 22.08 -38.79
N ALA A 256 -12.83 21.23 -39.24
CA ALA A 256 -14.26 21.52 -39.26
C ALA A 256 -14.83 21.71 -37.84
N CYS A 257 -14.36 20.93 -36.86
CA CYS A 257 -14.72 21.09 -35.45
C CYS A 257 -14.22 22.43 -34.89
N ILE A 258 -12.99 22.84 -35.16
CA ILE A 258 -12.48 24.13 -34.68
C ILE A 258 -13.32 25.27 -35.27
N ALA A 259 -13.72 25.18 -36.54
CA ALA A 259 -14.62 26.13 -37.18
C ALA A 259 -16.01 26.14 -36.52
N SER A 260 -16.61 24.97 -36.27
CA SER A 260 -17.92 24.85 -35.63
C SER A 260 -17.91 25.24 -34.15
N MET A 261 -16.77 25.14 -33.47
CA MET A 261 -16.57 25.55 -32.08
C MET A 261 -16.60 27.08 -31.89
N GLN A 262 -16.45 27.89 -32.94
CA GLN A 262 -16.48 29.34 -32.78
C GLN A 262 -17.90 29.79 -32.36
N ALA A 263 -18.05 30.25 -31.12
CA ALA A 263 -19.36 30.53 -30.52
C ALA A 263 -19.93 31.91 -30.93
N GLY A 264 -19.13 32.76 -31.59
CA GLY A 264 -19.52 34.13 -31.91
C GLY A 264 -19.48 35.05 -30.68
N ARG A 265 -19.22 36.34 -30.91
CA ARG A 265 -19.04 37.36 -29.86
C ARG A 265 -20.37 38.02 -29.51
N ILE A 266 -20.68 38.14 -28.23
CA ILE A 266 -21.85 38.88 -27.72
C ILE A 266 -21.42 40.31 -27.40
N THR A 267 -22.09 41.31 -27.96
CA THR A 267 -21.72 42.73 -27.76
C THR A 267 -22.80 43.56 -27.07
N ARG A 268 -23.83 42.92 -26.49
CA ARG A 268 -24.91 43.62 -25.75
C ARG A 268 -24.33 44.59 -24.73
N LYS A 269 -24.53 45.89 -24.96
CA LYS A 269 -24.32 46.93 -23.95
C LYS A 269 -25.66 47.16 -23.24
N GLY A 270 -25.65 47.23 -21.91
CA GLY A 270 -26.84 47.59 -21.14
C GLY A 270 -27.35 48.97 -21.56
N SER A 271 -28.43 49.01 -22.35
CA SER A 271 -29.22 50.20 -22.63
C SER A 271 -30.14 50.51 -21.43
N LYS A 272 -30.61 51.75 -21.28
CA LYS A 272 -31.71 52.09 -20.35
C LYS A 272 -32.98 51.25 -20.58
N GLN A 273 -33.12 50.67 -21.78
CA GLN A 273 -34.23 49.79 -22.20
C GLN A 273 -33.85 48.28 -22.22
N SER A 274 -32.62 47.90 -21.91
CA SER A 274 -32.18 46.49 -21.83
C SER A 274 -32.04 46.06 -20.37
N ALA A 275 -32.75 45.01 -19.96
CA ALA A 275 -32.89 44.57 -18.56
C ALA A 275 -31.59 44.07 -17.90
N TRP A 276 -30.60 43.58 -18.67
CA TRP A 276 -29.38 42.98 -18.10
C TRP A 276 -28.21 43.96 -18.01
N LYS A 277 -27.65 44.13 -16.79
CA LYS A 277 -26.52 45.03 -16.49
C LYS A 277 -25.16 44.32 -16.33
N GLY A 278 -25.14 42.99 -16.31
CA GLY A 278 -23.90 42.18 -16.24
C GLY A 278 -22.97 42.56 -15.09
N LYS A 279 -23.39 42.29 -13.85
CA LYS A 279 -22.60 42.65 -12.66
C LYS A 279 -21.33 41.80 -12.58
N ARG A 280 -20.17 42.43 -12.41
CA ARG A 280 -18.91 41.70 -12.24
C ARG A 280 -18.91 40.91 -10.93
N ILE A 281 -18.55 39.62 -11.00
CA ILE A 281 -18.35 38.78 -9.82
C ILE A 281 -17.05 39.20 -9.13
N LYS A 282 -17.15 39.62 -7.86
CA LYS A 282 -16.03 40.15 -7.07
C LYS A 282 -15.21 39.09 -6.33
N SER A 283 -15.56 37.81 -6.45
CA SER A 283 -14.82 36.72 -5.79
C SER A 283 -13.37 36.64 -6.29
N LYS A 284 -12.42 36.64 -5.35
CA LYS A 284 -10.98 36.57 -5.65
C LYS A 284 -10.62 35.33 -6.47
N GLU A 285 -11.15 34.17 -6.08
CA GLU A 285 -10.89 32.90 -6.77
C GLU A 285 -11.39 32.93 -8.23
N VAL A 286 -12.55 33.53 -8.47
CA VAL A 286 -13.15 33.65 -9.82
C VAL A 286 -12.30 34.58 -10.70
N GLN A 287 -11.82 35.70 -10.14
CA GLN A 287 -10.96 36.64 -10.87
C GLN A 287 -9.59 36.06 -11.15
N GLU A 288 -9.01 35.33 -10.18
CA GLU A 288 -7.73 34.64 -10.36
C GLU A 288 -7.82 33.56 -11.43
N ALA A 289 -8.94 32.84 -11.51
CA ALA A 289 -9.20 31.85 -12.56
C ALA A 289 -9.28 32.46 -13.96
N ALA A 290 -9.88 33.65 -14.10
CA ALA A 290 -10.07 34.33 -15.41
C ALA A 290 -8.86 35.16 -15.87
N LYS A 291 -7.96 35.53 -14.94
CA LYS A 291 -6.76 36.33 -15.20
C LYS A 291 -5.84 35.78 -16.31
N PRO A 292 -5.56 34.47 -16.43
CA PRO A 292 -4.66 33.93 -17.46
C PRO A 292 -5.15 34.15 -18.90
N LEU A 293 -6.46 34.31 -19.11
CA LEU A 293 -7.06 34.60 -20.41
C LEU A 293 -7.37 36.10 -20.60
N MET A 294 -6.99 36.95 -19.64
CA MET A 294 -7.32 38.38 -19.61
C MET A 294 -8.82 38.64 -19.76
N MET A 295 -9.65 37.77 -19.14
CA MET A 295 -11.11 37.91 -19.15
C MET A 295 -11.62 38.34 -17.77
N THR A 296 -12.79 39.00 -17.75
CA THR A 296 -13.54 39.21 -16.51
C THR A 296 -14.76 38.30 -16.45
N VAL A 297 -15.36 38.13 -15.28
CA VAL A 297 -16.51 37.24 -15.11
C VAL A 297 -17.72 38.06 -14.66
N LEU A 298 -18.80 37.97 -15.45
CA LEU A 298 -20.06 38.66 -15.23
C LEU A 298 -21.12 37.66 -14.78
N ASP A 299 -21.98 38.14 -13.89
CA ASP A 299 -23.18 37.45 -13.46
C ASP A 299 -24.27 37.56 -14.54
N GLY A 300 -24.78 36.40 -14.96
CA GLY A 300 -25.78 36.24 -16.01
C GLY A 300 -27.22 36.26 -15.51
N GLU A 301 -27.47 36.56 -14.23
CA GLU A 301 -28.83 36.71 -13.70
C GLU A 301 -29.66 37.70 -14.55
N GLY A 302 -30.81 37.26 -15.07
CA GLY A 302 -31.65 38.05 -15.96
C GLY A 302 -31.14 38.21 -17.40
N PHE A 303 -30.09 37.48 -17.79
CA PHE A 303 -29.58 37.48 -19.17
C PHE A 303 -30.54 36.77 -20.15
N ILE A 304 -31.15 35.66 -19.70
CA ILE A 304 -32.19 34.94 -20.43
C ILE A 304 -33.55 35.39 -19.86
N PRO A 305 -34.40 36.09 -20.63
CA PRO A 305 -35.71 36.53 -20.14
C PRO A 305 -36.57 35.35 -19.67
N GLY A 306 -37.23 35.49 -18.52
CA GLY A 306 -38.13 34.48 -17.96
C GLY A 306 -37.47 33.29 -17.25
N LEU A 307 -36.14 33.16 -17.31
CA LEU A 307 -35.41 32.07 -16.65
C LEU A 307 -34.97 32.49 -15.24
N SER A 308 -35.67 31.99 -14.21
CA SER A 308 -35.25 32.15 -12.80
C SER A 308 -34.53 30.89 -12.30
N THR A 309 -33.30 31.06 -11.81
CA THR A 309 -32.48 29.99 -11.22
C THR A 309 -32.43 30.06 -9.69
N ALA A 310 -33.19 30.98 -9.09
CA ALA A 310 -33.25 31.15 -7.64
C ALA A 310 -34.14 30.06 -7.02
N VAL A 311 -33.58 29.30 -6.07
CA VAL A 311 -34.34 28.38 -5.22
C VAL A 311 -34.92 29.22 -4.08
N LYS A 312 -36.24 29.39 -4.01
CA LYS A 312 -36.91 30.01 -2.85
C LYS A 312 -36.62 29.13 -1.62
N SER A 313 -35.74 29.60 -0.73
CA SER A 313 -35.46 28.92 0.53
C SER A 313 -36.53 29.27 1.53
N GLU A 314 -37.53 28.40 1.71
CA GLU A 314 -38.34 28.42 2.93
C GLU A 314 -37.53 27.75 4.05
N THR A 315 -36.80 28.56 4.81
CA THR A 315 -36.20 28.13 6.08
C THR A 315 -37.07 28.64 7.22
N ALA A 316 -37.74 27.70 7.87
CA ALA A 316 -38.42 27.90 9.14
C ALA A 316 -37.44 28.27 10.26
N GLY A 317 -37.80 29.29 11.05
CA GLY A 317 -37.47 29.41 12.47
C GLY A 317 -36.15 30.11 12.85
N SER A 318 -36.20 31.42 13.08
CA SER A 318 -35.58 32.03 14.26
C SER A 318 -36.26 33.36 14.58
N SER A 319 -36.85 33.41 15.78
CA SER A 319 -37.24 34.60 16.53
C SER A 319 -36.11 35.62 16.57
N ASP A 320 -36.38 36.87 16.22
CA ASP A 320 -36.33 38.00 17.16
C ASP A 320 -36.88 39.26 16.49
N GLU A 321 -37.56 40.06 17.32
CA GLU A 321 -38.43 41.18 16.98
C GLU A 321 -37.66 42.38 16.38
N ASP A 322 -38.31 43.10 15.45
CA ASP A 322 -38.54 44.54 15.62
C ASP A 322 -39.63 45.00 14.65
N GLN A 323 -40.66 45.59 15.25
CA GLN A 323 -41.82 46.18 14.61
C GLN A 323 -41.43 47.52 13.96
N ASP A 324 -41.79 47.72 12.70
CA ASP A 324 -42.02 49.09 12.22
C ASP A 324 -43.24 49.17 11.31
N TYR A 325 -44.10 50.12 11.65
CA TYR A 325 -45.43 50.37 11.10
C TYR A 325 -45.29 51.12 9.77
N SER A 326 -45.84 50.58 8.68
CA SER A 326 -46.33 51.43 7.59
C SER A 326 -47.46 50.75 6.83
N SER A 327 -48.65 51.31 7.04
CA SER A 327 -49.92 50.98 6.41
C SER A 327 -49.95 51.42 4.94
N GLY A 328 -50.31 50.51 4.05
CA GLY A 328 -50.70 50.79 2.67
C GLY A 328 -51.60 49.68 2.16
N ALA A 329 -52.88 49.97 2.06
CA ALA A 329 -53.97 49.03 1.80
C ALA A 329 -53.93 48.40 0.39
N GLU A 330 -54.25 47.11 0.40
CA GLU A 330 -54.88 46.21 -0.58
C GLU A 330 -55.00 46.61 -2.05
N GLU A 331 -54.70 45.64 -2.94
CA GLU A 331 -55.73 45.00 -3.74
C GLU A 331 -55.29 43.59 -4.20
N HIS A 332 -56.20 42.65 -4.02
CA HIS A 332 -56.12 41.23 -4.34
C HIS A 332 -56.41 41.03 -5.84
N GLU A 333 -55.50 40.39 -6.59
CA GLU A 333 -55.90 39.61 -7.77
C GLU A 333 -55.23 38.23 -7.75
N SER A 334 -56.04 37.27 -7.36
CA SER A 334 -55.90 35.84 -7.63
C SER A 334 -56.44 35.60 -9.04
N SER A 335 -55.66 34.95 -9.93
CA SER A 335 -56.11 33.84 -10.79
C SER A 335 -55.01 33.42 -11.77
N ASP A 336 -54.66 32.13 -11.69
CA ASP A 336 -54.30 31.21 -12.77
C ASP A 336 -53.82 31.78 -14.12
N GLU A 337 -52.51 31.71 -14.37
CA GLU A 337 -51.99 31.56 -15.74
C GLU A 337 -51.27 30.21 -15.89
N ILE A 338 -51.99 29.29 -16.53
CA ILE A 338 -51.45 28.09 -17.15
C ILE A 338 -50.49 28.52 -18.25
N MET A 339 -49.21 28.19 -18.04
CA MET A 339 -48.12 28.38 -18.98
C MET A 339 -48.45 27.81 -20.37
N SER A 340 -48.70 28.69 -21.34
CA SER A 340 -48.63 28.35 -22.76
C SER A 340 -47.16 28.34 -23.20
N ALA A 341 -46.56 27.16 -23.15
CA ALA A 341 -45.24 26.87 -23.68
C ALA A 341 -45.22 26.96 -25.22
N SER A 342 -45.21 28.16 -25.83
CA SER A 342 -45.05 28.28 -27.30
C SER A 342 -44.64 29.65 -27.89
N THR A 343 -44.21 30.66 -27.12
CA THR A 343 -43.75 31.93 -27.73
C THR A 343 -42.61 32.60 -26.97
N ILE A 344 -41.39 32.05 -27.07
CA ILE A 344 -40.17 32.84 -26.83
C ILE A 344 -39.84 33.57 -28.12
N SER A 345 -40.09 34.87 -28.10
CA SER A 345 -39.99 35.83 -29.20
C SER A 345 -38.64 35.78 -29.93
N ARG A 346 -38.71 35.62 -31.25
CA ARG A 346 -37.66 35.94 -32.22
C ARG A 346 -37.73 37.45 -32.53
N ASN A 347 -36.56 38.13 -32.53
CA ASN A 347 -36.19 39.43 -33.16
C ASN A 347 -35.96 40.66 -32.24
N PRO A 348 -35.18 41.69 -32.68
CA PRO A 348 -34.05 41.73 -33.63
C PRO A 348 -32.89 42.63 -33.14
N ASN A 349 -31.73 42.05 -32.82
CA ASN A 349 -30.39 42.58 -33.14
C ASN A 349 -29.40 41.45 -32.84
N ALA A 350 -28.89 40.88 -33.92
CA ALA A 350 -28.13 39.64 -34.09
C ALA A 350 -27.08 39.32 -33.00
N ASP A 351 -27.47 38.68 -31.90
CA ASP A 351 -26.53 37.90 -31.11
C ASP A 351 -26.42 36.49 -31.70
N PRO A 352 -25.21 35.92 -31.72
CA PRO A 352 -25.02 34.52 -32.11
C PRO A 352 -25.80 33.58 -31.17
N PRO A 353 -26.13 32.36 -31.63
CA PRO A 353 -26.81 31.39 -30.77
C PRO A 353 -26.02 31.17 -29.47
N LEU A 354 -26.73 31.23 -28.34
CA LEU A 354 -26.11 31.11 -27.02
C LEU A 354 -25.75 29.65 -26.75
N ARG A 355 -24.44 29.39 -26.70
CA ARG A 355 -23.86 28.08 -26.41
C ARG A 355 -23.39 28.05 -24.96
N MET A 356 -23.51 26.90 -24.29
CA MET A 356 -23.18 26.81 -22.87
C MET A 356 -22.70 25.42 -22.45
N TRP A 357 -21.83 25.39 -21.44
CA TRP A 357 -21.41 24.19 -20.73
C TRP A 357 -21.80 24.28 -19.26
N THR A 358 -22.10 23.12 -18.68
CA THR A 358 -22.31 23.01 -17.23
C THR A 358 -21.11 22.33 -16.59
N VAL A 359 -20.63 22.84 -15.45
CA VAL A 359 -19.57 22.23 -14.65
C VAL A 359 -20.10 21.97 -13.24
N LEU A 360 -20.03 20.72 -12.77
CA LEU A 360 -20.42 20.29 -11.43
C LEU A 360 -19.24 19.63 -10.70
N LEU A 361 -19.00 20.08 -9.48
CA LEU A 361 -17.95 19.60 -8.60
C LEU A 361 -18.57 19.18 -7.26
N LEU A 362 -18.33 17.93 -6.85
CA LEU A 362 -18.83 17.36 -5.60
C LEU A 362 -17.68 16.62 -4.90
N GLY A 363 -17.41 16.98 -3.63
CA GLY A 363 -16.41 16.27 -2.83
C GLY A 363 -16.26 16.81 -1.42
N GLY A 364 -16.08 15.91 -0.44
CA GLY A 364 -15.80 16.30 0.96
C GLY A 364 -16.87 17.18 1.60
N GLY A 365 -18.14 17.01 1.20
CA GLY A 365 -19.26 17.83 1.71
C GLY A 365 -19.45 19.16 0.98
N HIS A 366 -18.59 19.47 0.02
CA HIS A 366 -18.70 20.63 -0.85
C HIS A 366 -19.43 20.28 -2.14
N PHE A 367 -20.29 21.20 -2.55
CA PHE A 367 -20.93 21.18 -3.85
C PHE A 367 -20.76 22.55 -4.51
N ALA A 368 -20.36 22.56 -5.78
CA ALA A 368 -20.34 23.74 -6.62
C ALA A 368 -20.78 23.37 -8.03
N ALA A 369 -21.69 24.17 -8.59
CA ALA A 369 -22.16 24.04 -9.95
C ALA A 369 -22.21 25.41 -10.64
N SER A 370 -21.83 25.45 -11.92
CA SER A 370 -21.90 26.66 -12.74
C SER A 370 -22.29 26.30 -14.17
N VAL A 371 -23.20 27.08 -14.76
CA VAL A 371 -23.53 27.06 -16.19
C VAL A 371 -22.88 28.28 -16.82
N ILE A 372 -21.98 28.06 -17.77
CA ILE A 372 -21.10 29.08 -18.33
C ILE A 372 -21.39 29.22 -19.82
N ALA A 373 -21.62 30.44 -20.28
CA ALA A 373 -21.75 30.73 -21.71
C ALA A 373 -20.39 30.59 -22.42
N LEU A 374 -20.35 29.89 -23.55
CA LEU A 374 -19.14 29.73 -24.36
C LEU A 374 -18.80 31.01 -25.13
N ASN A 375 -19.84 31.75 -25.53
CA ASN A 375 -19.75 33.00 -26.26
C ASN A 375 -19.07 34.07 -25.38
N PRO A 376 -17.94 34.65 -25.79
CA PRO A 376 -17.35 35.75 -25.04
C PRO A 376 -18.19 37.02 -25.19
N HIS A 377 -18.40 37.72 -24.08
CA HIS A 377 -18.94 39.07 -24.07
C HIS A 377 -17.81 40.06 -24.35
N VAL A 378 -17.90 40.81 -25.45
CA VAL A 378 -16.86 41.75 -25.87
C VAL A 378 -17.38 43.17 -25.77
N THR A 379 -16.74 43.98 -24.95
CA THR A 379 -17.02 45.41 -24.85
C THR A 379 -15.87 46.20 -25.46
N THR A 380 -16.19 46.96 -26.51
CA THR A 380 -15.25 47.86 -27.17
C THR A 380 -15.34 49.26 -26.58
N TYR A 381 -14.19 49.80 -26.20
CA TYR A 381 -14.02 51.17 -25.71
C TYR A 381 -13.16 51.95 -26.71
N GLN A 382 -13.66 53.10 -27.17
CA GLN A 382 -12.87 54.08 -27.91
C GLN A 382 -12.21 55.02 -26.89
N GLY A 383 -10.89 54.96 -26.76
CA GLY A 383 -10.13 55.83 -25.86
C GLY A 383 -8.94 56.46 -26.57
N LYS A 384 -8.70 57.76 -26.34
CA LYS A 384 -7.46 58.46 -26.71
C LYS A 384 -6.31 57.88 -25.87
N GLN A 385 -5.46 57.04 -26.46
CA GLN A 385 -4.20 56.63 -25.82
C GLN A 385 -3.23 57.82 -25.79
N ARG A 386 -2.63 58.09 -24.63
CA ARG A 386 -1.52 59.05 -24.49
C ARG A 386 -0.24 58.34 -24.96
N GLY A 387 0.03 58.37 -26.27
CA GLY A 387 1.34 57.97 -26.83
C GLY A 387 1.42 56.68 -27.67
N GLY A 388 0.40 56.31 -28.44
CA GLY A 388 0.53 55.25 -29.46
C GLY A 388 -0.80 54.69 -29.96
N SER A 389 -0.98 54.64 -31.29
CA SER A 389 -2.11 54.15 -32.12
C SER A 389 -3.54 54.22 -31.53
N ASN A 390 -4.46 54.88 -32.24
CA ASN A 390 -5.91 54.94 -31.99
C ASN A 390 -6.65 53.58 -32.16
N ALA A 391 -6.04 52.46 -31.76
CA ALA A 391 -6.68 51.15 -31.84
C ALA A 391 -7.76 50.99 -30.75
N PRO A 392 -8.98 50.53 -31.10
CA PRO A 392 -10.04 50.30 -30.12
C PRO A 392 -9.62 49.21 -29.11
N ARG A 393 -9.88 49.45 -27.82
CA ARG A 393 -9.58 48.47 -26.77
C ARG A 393 -10.76 47.53 -26.57
N GLU A 394 -10.52 46.24 -26.73
CA GLU A 394 -11.50 45.17 -26.47
C GLU A 394 -11.28 44.55 -25.09
N ASP A 395 -12.28 44.66 -24.22
CA ASP A 395 -12.34 43.92 -22.96
C ASP A 395 -13.29 42.72 -23.12
N ARG A 396 -12.79 41.51 -22.82
CA ARG A 396 -13.54 40.26 -22.95
C ARG A 396 -14.02 39.80 -21.58
N SER A 397 -15.24 39.29 -21.52
CA SER A 397 -15.84 38.78 -20.29
C SER A 397 -16.60 37.47 -20.53
N LEU A 398 -16.58 36.59 -19.54
CA LEU A 398 -17.38 35.37 -19.47
C LEU A 398 -18.69 35.67 -18.74
N ILE A 399 -19.77 35.03 -19.16
CA ILE A 399 -21.08 35.15 -18.51
C ILE A 399 -21.38 33.83 -17.80
N LEU A 400 -21.56 33.87 -16.48
CA LEU A 400 -22.09 32.74 -15.71
C LEU A 400 -23.60 32.85 -15.69
N LEU A 401 -24.28 32.03 -16.51
CA LEU A 401 -25.74 32.03 -16.64
C LEU A 401 -26.43 31.58 -15.35
N ALA A 402 -25.80 30.64 -14.64
CA ALA A 402 -26.20 30.23 -13.30
C ALA A 402 -24.98 29.76 -12.52
N HIS A 403 -24.94 30.02 -11.22
CA HIS A 403 -23.93 29.43 -10.35
C HIS A 403 -24.46 29.23 -8.93
N LYS A 404 -24.05 28.14 -8.28
CA LYS A 404 -24.36 27.88 -6.87
C LYS A 404 -23.23 27.09 -6.24
N ALA A 405 -22.84 27.47 -5.03
CA ALA A 405 -21.96 26.66 -4.19
C ALA A 405 -22.45 26.67 -2.75
N PHE A 406 -22.41 25.52 -2.11
CA PHE A 406 -22.74 25.35 -0.69
C PHE A 406 -21.92 24.20 -0.09
N HIS A 407 -21.87 24.15 1.23
CA HIS A 407 -21.07 23.19 1.97
C HIS A 407 -21.81 22.70 3.21
N ARG A 408 -21.77 21.39 3.43
CA ARG A 408 -22.15 20.76 4.70
C ARG A 408 -20.99 19.93 5.22
N TYR A 409 -20.76 19.96 6.53
CA TYR A 409 -19.67 19.20 7.14
C TYR A 409 -20.00 17.69 7.13
N THR A 410 -19.44 16.96 6.17
CA THR A 410 -19.66 15.50 5.99
C THR A 410 -18.47 14.62 6.37
N THR A 411 -17.36 15.21 6.86
CA THR A 411 -16.18 14.46 7.30
C THR A 411 -15.84 14.75 8.75
N ARG A 412 -15.52 13.71 9.53
CA ARG A 412 -14.96 13.86 10.89
C ARG A 412 -13.48 14.24 10.81
N ARG A 413 -13.04 15.26 11.58
CA ARG A 413 -11.61 15.60 11.69
C ARG A 413 -10.80 14.34 12.08
N LYS A 414 -9.71 14.07 11.34
CA LYS A 414 -8.70 13.00 11.55
C LYS A 414 -8.99 11.56 11.07
N GLN A 415 -10.15 11.23 10.46
CA GLN A 415 -10.44 9.86 9.95
C GLN A 415 -11.28 9.81 8.65
N GLY A 416 -11.09 10.78 7.74
CA GLY A 416 -12.07 11.09 6.67
C GLY A 416 -12.34 10.02 5.60
N GLY A 417 -11.45 9.05 5.36
CA GLY A 417 -11.61 8.08 4.27
C GLY A 417 -12.29 6.76 4.65
N GLY A 418 -11.99 6.23 5.85
CA GLY A 418 -12.39 4.88 6.24
C GLY A 418 -13.84 4.73 6.68
N GLN A 419 -14.45 5.78 7.23
CA GLN A 419 -15.80 5.69 7.82
C GLN A 419 -16.91 5.58 6.78
N ALA A 420 -16.82 6.30 5.65
CA ALA A 420 -17.79 6.16 4.57
C ALA A 420 -17.72 4.76 3.92
N ALA A 421 -16.52 4.17 3.83
CA ALA A 421 -16.33 2.81 3.37
C ALA A 421 -16.87 1.78 4.38
N GLN A 422 -16.66 1.98 5.68
CA GLN A 422 -17.23 1.12 6.73
C GLN A 422 -18.75 1.17 6.79
N ASP A 423 -19.35 2.36 6.67
CA ASP A 423 -20.81 2.49 6.62
C ASP A 423 -21.39 1.71 5.42
N ALA A 424 -20.68 1.66 4.29
CA ALA A 424 -21.11 0.86 3.13
C ALA A 424 -21.06 -0.67 3.38
N THR A 425 -20.30 -1.15 4.37
CA THR A 425 -20.28 -2.58 4.76
C THR A 425 -21.49 -2.99 5.60
N GLY A 426 -22.42 -2.06 5.89
CA GLY A 426 -23.58 -2.27 6.75
C GLY A 426 -23.25 -2.29 8.25
N ARG A 427 -21.97 -2.23 8.63
CA ARG A 427 -21.52 -2.14 10.01
C ARG A 427 -21.36 -0.68 10.42
N PHE A 428 -22.48 -0.08 10.78
CA PHE A 428 -22.60 1.32 11.13
C PHE A 428 -22.11 1.62 12.55
N ALA A 429 -21.20 2.59 12.70
CA ALA A 429 -20.96 3.19 14.01
C ALA A 429 -22.22 3.99 14.46
N LYS A 430 -22.69 3.79 15.69
CA LYS A 430 -23.89 4.42 16.26
C LYS A 430 -23.61 5.68 17.10
N SER A 431 -22.42 6.27 16.99
CA SER A 431 -22.09 7.46 17.78
C SER A 431 -22.82 8.71 17.28
N ALA A 432 -23.09 9.67 18.17
CA ALA A 432 -23.73 10.95 17.82
C ALA A 432 -23.02 11.68 16.68
N GLY A 433 -21.68 11.64 16.65
CA GLY A 433 -20.88 12.22 15.56
C GLY A 433 -21.03 11.49 14.22
N ALA A 434 -21.22 10.17 14.22
CA ALA A 434 -21.49 9.40 13.00
C ALA A 434 -22.90 9.68 12.45
N GLN A 435 -23.89 9.85 13.34
CA GLN A 435 -25.26 10.20 12.95
C GLN A 435 -25.35 11.61 12.36
N LEU A 436 -24.70 12.61 12.97
CA LEU A 436 -24.67 13.98 12.46
C LEU A 436 -24.01 14.06 11.07
N ARG A 437 -22.97 13.24 10.84
CA ARG A 437 -22.33 13.11 9.53
C ARG A 437 -23.30 12.60 8.47
N ARG A 438 -24.02 11.49 8.76
CA ARG A 438 -25.01 10.92 7.84
C ARG A 438 -26.18 11.87 7.58
N TYR A 439 -26.63 12.58 8.61
CA TYR A 439 -27.65 13.61 8.46
C TYR A 439 -27.17 14.73 7.53
N ASN A 440 -25.95 15.23 7.71
CA ASN A 440 -25.38 16.25 6.82
C ASN A 440 -25.15 15.74 5.40
N GLU A 441 -24.82 14.46 5.21
CA GLU A 441 -24.71 13.82 3.90
C GLU A 441 -26.07 13.70 3.20
N ALA A 442 -27.11 13.30 3.94
CA ALA A 442 -28.48 13.24 3.44
C ALA A 442 -29.01 14.63 3.07
N ALA A 443 -28.84 15.61 3.96
CA ALA A 443 -29.25 16.99 3.74
C ALA A 443 -28.50 17.65 2.57
N LEU A 444 -27.20 17.36 2.41
CA LEU A 444 -26.45 17.78 1.22
C LEU A 444 -27.06 17.15 -0.04
N GLY A 445 -27.48 15.89 0.08
CA GLY A 445 -28.20 15.17 -0.95
C GLY A 445 -29.47 15.88 -1.39
N ASP A 446 -30.30 16.28 -0.43
CA ASP A 446 -31.56 16.97 -0.67
C ASP A 446 -31.37 18.36 -1.28
N ASP A 447 -30.39 19.12 -0.80
CA ASP A 447 -30.06 20.45 -1.35
C ASP A 447 -29.64 20.38 -2.82
N VAL A 448 -28.77 19.42 -3.17
CA VAL A 448 -28.31 19.22 -4.56
C VAL A 448 -29.46 18.78 -5.46
N ARG A 449 -30.29 17.84 -5.00
CA ARG A 449 -31.48 17.42 -5.75
C ARG A 449 -32.46 18.57 -5.93
N GLY A 450 -32.70 19.36 -4.88
CA GLY A 450 -33.57 20.55 -4.93
C GLY A 450 -33.07 21.59 -5.92
N LEU A 451 -31.76 21.84 -5.97
CA LEU A 451 -31.16 22.75 -6.94
C LEU A 451 -31.34 22.24 -8.37
N LEU A 452 -30.96 21.00 -8.65
CA LEU A 452 -31.00 20.42 -10.00
C LEU A 452 -32.44 20.22 -10.52
N ASP A 453 -33.40 19.97 -9.63
CA ASP A 453 -34.82 19.84 -9.98
C ASP A 453 -35.53 21.19 -10.21
N SER A 454 -34.87 22.32 -9.91
CA SER A 454 -35.44 23.62 -10.22
C SER A 454 -35.59 23.80 -11.74
N PRO A 455 -36.69 24.43 -12.22
CA PRO A 455 -36.98 24.53 -13.66
C PRO A 455 -35.87 25.26 -14.41
N GLY A 456 -35.27 26.30 -13.80
CA GLY A 456 -34.15 27.03 -14.39
C GLY A 456 -32.90 26.18 -14.59
N TRP A 457 -32.50 25.38 -13.59
CA TRP A 457 -31.33 24.51 -13.72
C TRP A 457 -31.58 23.34 -14.69
N ARG A 458 -32.78 22.76 -14.68
CA ARG A 458 -33.15 21.68 -15.61
C ARG A 458 -33.10 22.15 -17.07
N GLU A 459 -33.57 23.37 -17.35
CA GLU A 459 -33.53 23.98 -18.68
C GLU A 459 -32.10 24.35 -19.12
N LEU A 460 -31.27 24.86 -18.21
CA LEU A 460 -29.88 25.17 -18.53
C LEU A 460 -29.03 23.91 -18.77
N VAL A 461 -29.25 22.86 -17.98
CA VAL A 461 -28.58 21.57 -18.17
C VAL A 461 -29.04 20.90 -19.47
N SER A 462 -30.34 20.96 -19.79
CA SER A 462 -30.86 20.39 -21.04
C SER A 462 -30.27 21.08 -22.28
N ARG A 463 -30.06 22.40 -22.23
CA ARG A 463 -29.45 23.20 -23.31
C ARG A 463 -27.92 23.17 -23.35
N SER A 464 -27.26 22.58 -22.35
CA SER A 464 -25.81 22.52 -22.31
C SER A 464 -25.26 21.54 -23.34
N GLU A 465 -24.24 21.96 -24.08
CA GLU A 465 -23.60 21.09 -25.08
C GLU A 465 -22.78 19.97 -24.43
N LYS A 466 -22.10 20.30 -23.33
CA LYS A 466 -21.38 19.35 -22.49
C LYS A 466 -21.63 19.62 -21.01
N VAL A 467 -21.65 18.55 -20.23
CA VAL A 467 -21.82 18.58 -18.79
C VAL A 467 -20.61 17.92 -18.13
N TRP A 468 -19.75 18.72 -17.52
CA TRP A 468 -18.55 18.27 -16.84
C TRP A 468 -18.85 17.92 -15.39
N VAL A 469 -18.55 16.70 -14.98
CA VAL A 469 -18.77 16.25 -13.61
C VAL A 469 -17.49 15.71 -13.00
N ARG A 470 -17.16 16.22 -11.81
CA ARG A 470 -16.21 15.59 -10.89
C ARG A 470 -16.91 15.25 -9.59
N ALA A 471 -17.15 13.96 -9.39
CA ALA A 471 -17.72 13.42 -8.17
C ALA A 471 -17.08 12.07 -7.86
N GLY A 472 -17.01 11.71 -6.57
CA GLY A 472 -16.62 10.35 -6.19
C GLY A 472 -17.71 9.36 -6.62
N ALA A 473 -17.33 8.23 -7.22
CA ALA A 473 -18.29 7.26 -7.81
C ALA A 473 -19.43 6.86 -6.86
N ARG A 474 -19.13 6.65 -5.57
CA ARG A 474 -20.14 6.36 -4.54
C ARG A 474 -21.03 7.54 -4.20
N ALA A 475 -20.47 8.75 -4.09
CA ALA A 475 -21.22 9.94 -3.69
C ALA A 475 -22.15 10.43 -4.80
N ALA A 476 -21.88 10.06 -6.05
CA ALA A 476 -22.65 10.51 -7.20
C ALA A 476 -23.89 9.62 -7.48
N ARG A 477 -23.84 8.32 -7.15
CA ARG A 477 -24.98 7.41 -7.29
C ARG A 477 -26.07 7.75 -6.24
N GLY A 478 -27.31 7.94 -6.67
CA GLY A 478 -28.43 8.37 -5.83
C GLY A 478 -28.51 9.88 -5.60
N LEU A 479 -27.46 10.62 -5.96
CA LEU A 479 -27.38 12.08 -5.81
C LEU A 479 -27.42 12.82 -7.15
N LEU A 480 -26.54 12.46 -8.09
CA LEU A 480 -26.47 13.07 -9.42
C LEU A 480 -27.26 12.26 -10.45
N TRP A 481 -27.37 10.95 -10.28
CA TRP A 481 -28.12 10.04 -11.15
C TRP A 481 -28.85 8.99 -10.31
N SER A 482 -29.79 8.28 -10.94
CA SER A 482 -30.61 7.24 -10.29
C SER A 482 -31.31 7.77 -9.03
N TRP A 483 -32.08 8.87 -9.16
CA TRP A 483 -32.85 9.43 -8.06
C TRP A 483 -33.97 8.47 -7.63
N GLU A 484 -34.15 8.31 -6.32
CA GLU A 484 -35.17 7.46 -5.71
C GLU A 484 -36.27 8.31 -5.04
N GLY A 485 -37.45 7.72 -4.78
CA GLY A 485 -38.57 8.38 -4.11
C GLY A 485 -39.43 9.27 -5.03
N ALA A 486 -40.09 10.29 -4.45
CA ALA A 486 -41.08 11.12 -5.16
C ALA A 486 -40.51 11.87 -6.41
N LYS A 487 -39.20 12.09 -6.44
CA LYS A 487 -38.49 12.74 -7.57
C LYS A 487 -37.98 11.74 -8.62
N ALA A 488 -38.19 10.44 -8.43
CA ALA A 488 -37.78 9.40 -9.38
C ALA A 488 -38.58 9.45 -10.68
N SER A 489 -39.84 9.88 -10.64
CA SER A 489 -40.73 9.94 -11.81
C SER A 489 -40.26 10.91 -12.90
N ARG A 490 -39.67 12.05 -12.51
CA ARG A 490 -39.10 13.05 -13.42
C ARG A 490 -37.63 12.77 -13.76
N GLY A 491 -36.97 11.90 -12.99
CA GLY A 491 -35.55 11.54 -13.12
C GLY A 491 -34.59 12.71 -12.85
N SER A 492 -33.29 12.41 -12.85
CA SER A 492 -32.26 13.46 -12.78
C SER A 492 -32.11 14.16 -14.14
N PRO A 493 -31.95 15.51 -14.20
CA PRO A 493 -31.60 16.21 -15.43
C PRO A 493 -30.28 15.73 -16.07
N LEU A 494 -29.39 15.15 -15.26
CA LEU A 494 -28.08 14.65 -15.71
C LEU A 494 -28.17 13.25 -16.34
N GLU A 495 -29.29 12.54 -16.16
CA GLU A 495 -29.50 11.20 -16.72
C GLU A 495 -29.57 11.25 -18.25
N ALA A 496 -30.28 12.24 -18.80
CA ALA A 496 -30.34 12.47 -20.24
C ALA A 496 -28.95 12.75 -20.83
N ALA A 497 -28.18 13.62 -20.17
CA ALA A 497 -26.79 13.92 -20.54
C ALA A 497 -25.86 12.69 -20.45
N ARG A 498 -26.19 11.72 -19.60
CA ARG A 498 -25.45 10.46 -19.49
C ARG A 498 -25.79 9.51 -20.65
N THR A 499 -27.06 9.46 -21.05
CA THR A 499 -27.53 8.59 -22.14
C THR A 499 -27.14 9.09 -23.52
N ASP A 500 -27.07 10.41 -23.71
CA ASP A 500 -26.74 11.03 -25.00
C ASP A 500 -25.23 11.28 -25.21
N GLY A 501 -24.40 10.99 -24.20
CA GLY A 501 -22.95 11.13 -24.26
C GLY A 501 -22.41 12.52 -23.91
N ARG A 502 -23.26 13.52 -23.58
CA ARG A 502 -22.79 14.87 -23.21
C ARG A 502 -22.10 14.95 -21.85
N LEU A 503 -22.22 13.92 -21.02
CA LEU A 503 -21.61 13.84 -19.70
C LEU A 503 -20.12 13.47 -19.79
N GLY A 504 -19.25 14.43 -19.46
CA GLY A 504 -17.79 14.26 -19.46
C GLY A 504 -17.17 14.31 -18.06
N SER A 505 -16.06 13.60 -17.87
CA SER A 505 -15.22 13.74 -16.67
C SER A 505 -14.10 14.74 -16.88
N LEU A 506 -13.73 15.47 -15.82
CA LEU A 506 -12.62 16.43 -15.88
C LEU A 506 -11.27 15.69 -15.96
N PRO A 507 -10.47 15.92 -17.02
CA PRO A 507 -9.23 15.17 -17.34
C PRO A 507 -7.99 15.63 -16.57
N PHE A 508 -8.17 16.50 -15.57
CA PHE A 508 -7.10 17.03 -14.74
C PHE A 508 -7.55 17.09 -13.27
N PRO A 509 -6.61 17.14 -12.31
CA PRO A 509 -6.95 17.26 -10.90
C PRO A 509 -7.69 18.57 -10.62
N THR A 510 -8.76 18.47 -9.82
CA THR A 510 -9.58 19.58 -9.36
C THR A 510 -9.30 19.91 -7.90
N ARG A 511 -9.42 21.18 -7.53
CA ARG A 511 -9.32 21.64 -6.13
C ARG A 511 -10.66 21.47 -5.40
N ARG A 512 -10.75 22.05 -4.20
CA ARG A 512 -11.99 22.09 -3.40
C ARG A 512 -13.13 22.68 -4.25
N PRO A 513 -14.34 22.07 -4.26
CA PRO A 513 -15.47 22.61 -5.02
C PRO A 513 -15.85 24.02 -4.56
N THR A 514 -15.59 25.01 -5.42
CA THR A 514 -16.01 26.41 -5.29
C THR A 514 -16.43 26.94 -6.66
N ILE A 515 -17.11 28.09 -6.70
CA ILE A 515 -17.44 28.76 -7.97
C ILE A 515 -16.14 29.10 -8.73
N GLY A 516 -15.11 29.58 -8.02
CA GLY A 516 -13.79 29.83 -8.60
C GLY A 516 -13.17 28.59 -9.24
N GLU A 517 -13.28 27.42 -8.59
CA GLU A 517 -12.79 26.17 -9.15
C GLU A 517 -13.61 25.71 -10.38
N THR A 518 -14.94 25.90 -10.40
CA THR A 518 -15.74 25.59 -11.61
C THR A 518 -15.30 26.44 -12.81
N VAL A 519 -15.07 27.74 -12.59
CA VAL A 519 -14.58 28.67 -13.62
C VAL A 519 -13.15 28.31 -14.05
N ARG A 520 -12.28 27.96 -13.10
CA ARG A 520 -10.91 27.50 -13.41
C ARG A 520 -10.93 26.23 -14.25
N CYS A 521 -11.76 25.24 -13.92
CA CYS A 521 -11.89 24.01 -14.68
C CYS A 521 -12.38 24.29 -16.10
N PHE A 522 -13.42 25.11 -16.24
CA PHE A 522 -13.91 25.54 -17.54
C PHE A 522 -12.82 26.21 -18.37
N LEU A 523 -12.09 27.17 -17.79
CA LEU A 523 -11.06 27.90 -18.51
C LEU A 523 -9.83 27.06 -18.82
N GLU A 524 -9.47 26.06 -18.02
CA GLU A 524 -8.38 25.14 -18.35
C GLU A 524 -8.74 24.26 -19.56
N LEU A 525 -10.01 23.87 -19.72
CA LEU A 525 -10.51 23.16 -20.91
C LEU A 525 -10.58 24.08 -22.14
N ALA A 526 -11.02 25.32 -21.96
CA ALA A 526 -11.25 26.27 -23.06
C ALA A 526 -10.02 27.09 -23.46
N LYS A 527 -8.95 27.05 -22.67
CA LYS A 527 -7.69 27.74 -22.97
C LYS A 527 -6.89 26.96 -24.00
N VAL A 528 -6.42 27.66 -25.04
CA VAL A 528 -5.47 27.09 -25.99
C VAL A 528 -4.06 27.26 -25.42
N LYS A 529 -3.32 26.15 -25.29
CA LYS A 529 -1.93 26.15 -24.83
C LYS A 529 -1.03 26.50 -26.01
N VAL A 530 -0.07 27.38 -25.79
CA VAL A 530 0.85 27.85 -26.84
C VAL A 530 2.26 27.44 -26.44
N GLU A 531 2.89 26.57 -27.23
CA GLU A 531 4.28 26.17 -27.06
C GLU A 531 5.10 26.59 -28.27
N HIS A 532 6.31 27.11 -28.03
CA HIS A 532 7.24 27.52 -29.09
C HIS A 532 8.37 26.51 -29.15
N LYS A 533 8.28 25.56 -30.08
CA LYS A 533 9.25 24.48 -30.26
C LYS A 533 9.45 24.25 -31.76
N SER A 534 10.70 24.16 -32.19
CA SER A 534 11.04 23.76 -33.55
C SER A 534 10.76 22.26 -33.77
N GLU A 535 10.63 21.84 -35.02
CA GLU A 535 10.44 20.43 -35.37
C GLU A 535 11.58 19.54 -34.84
N GLU A 536 12.82 20.03 -34.92
CA GLU A 536 14.01 19.36 -34.36
C GLU A 536 13.94 19.21 -32.83
N GLN A 537 13.48 20.24 -32.11
CA GLN A 537 13.33 20.17 -30.65
C GLN A 537 12.25 19.18 -30.23
N LEU A 538 11.19 19.04 -31.03
CA LEU A 538 10.13 18.08 -30.75
C LEU A 538 10.58 16.66 -31.04
N ALA A 539 11.31 16.44 -32.13
CA ALA A 539 11.92 15.16 -32.43
C ALA A 539 12.92 14.76 -31.32
N ALA A 540 13.69 15.72 -30.79
CA ALA A 540 14.56 15.50 -29.65
C ALA A 540 13.76 15.09 -28.39
N GLU A 541 12.69 15.82 -28.05
CA GLU A 541 11.82 15.48 -26.91
C GLU A 541 11.14 14.11 -27.07
N GLU A 542 10.71 13.76 -28.28
CA GLU A 542 10.13 12.45 -28.60
C GLU A 542 11.18 11.33 -28.45
N SER A 543 12.42 11.57 -28.90
CA SER A 543 13.52 10.62 -28.71
C SER A 543 13.92 10.45 -27.24
N GLU A 544 13.97 11.54 -26.47
CA GLU A 544 14.21 11.50 -25.03
C GLU A 544 13.08 10.78 -24.28
N ALA A 545 11.83 10.98 -24.70
CA ALA A 545 10.68 10.26 -24.13
C ALA A 545 10.75 8.76 -24.42
N LEU A 546 11.13 8.38 -25.64
CA LEU A 546 11.35 6.99 -26.02
C LEU A 546 12.46 6.35 -25.18
N GLU A 547 13.59 7.05 -25.02
CA GLU A 547 14.69 6.60 -24.16
C GLU A 547 14.26 6.44 -22.69
N GLN A 548 13.44 7.35 -22.16
CA GLN A 548 12.91 7.24 -20.80
C GLN A 548 11.97 6.05 -20.63
N ILE A 549 11.13 5.76 -21.62
CA ILE A 549 10.27 4.57 -21.65
C ILE A 549 11.13 3.32 -21.67
N ASN A 550 12.15 3.27 -22.54
CA ASN A 550 13.15 2.19 -22.61
C ASN A 550 13.90 1.99 -21.29
N GLN A 551 14.31 3.06 -20.62
CA GLN A 551 14.94 2.96 -19.31
C GLN A 551 13.98 2.43 -18.24
N ARG A 552 12.70 2.80 -18.31
CA ARG A 552 11.67 2.33 -17.37
C ARG A 552 11.34 0.86 -17.59
N SER A 553 11.20 0.42 -18.84
CA SER A 553 10.95 -0.99 -19.19
C SER A 553 12.12 -1.87 -18.74
N ARG A 554 13.37 -1.45 -18.99
CA ARG A 554 14.58 -2.14 -18.50
C ARG A 554 14.62 -2.27 -16.97
N LYS A 555 14.30 -1.18 -16.25
CA LYS A 555 14.21 -1.20 -14.78
C LYS A 555 13.09 -2.11 -14.26
N GLU A 556 11.95 -2.15 -14.95
CA GLU A 556 10.83 -3.02 -14.57
C GLU A 556 11.15 -4.50 -14.81
N LEU A 557 11.78 -4.83 -15.94
CA LEU A 557 12.26 -6.19 -16.23
C LEU A 557 13.30 -6.64 -15.20
N GLU A 558 14.24 -5.76 -14.82
CA GLU A 558 15.21 -6.07 -13.76
C GLU A 558 14.54 -6.26 -12.40
N ALA A 559 13.52 -5.45 -12.07
CA ALA A 559 12.74 -5.58 -10.84
C ALA A 559 11.96 -6.91 -10.80
N LYS A 560 11.29 -7.30 -11.90
CA LYS A 560 10.59 -8.59 -12.03
C LYS A 560 11.55 -9.76 -11.85
N ARG A 561 12.72 -9.73 -12.52
CA ARG A 561 13.76 -10.75 -12.35
C ARG A 561 14.29 -10.83 -10.92
N ARG A 562 14.40 -9.70 -10.22
CA ARG A 562 14.80 -9.66 -8.81
C ARG A 562 13.71 -10.22 -7.90
N GLU A 563 12.45 -9.94 -8.19
CA GLU A 563 11.31 -10.49 -7.45
C GLU A 563 11.20 -12.00 -7.64
N GLU A 564 11.34 -12.50 -8.86
CA GLU A 564 11.35 -13.93 -9.17
C GLU A 564 12.48 -14.66 -8.43
N LYS A 565 13.72 -14.16 -8.51
CA LYS A 565 14.85 -14.69 -7.73
C LYS A 565 14.60 -14.64 -6.22
N ALA A 566 13.87 -13.65 -5.72
CA ALA A 566 13.52 -13.55 -4.31
C ALA A 566 12.45 -14.59 -3.92
N ARG A 567 11.46 -14.83 -4.79
CA ARG A 567 10.46 -15.88 -4.61
C ARG A 567 11.10 -17.27 -4.64
N GLU A 568 11.97 -17.56 -5.60
CA GLU A 568 12.73 -18.81 -5.64
C GLU A 568 13.53 -19.02 -4.34
N ARG A 569 14.29 -18.02 -3.90
CA ARG A 569 15.03 -18.09 -2.63
C ARG A 569 14.12 -18.30 -1.43
N ALA A 570 12.93 -17.70 -1.41
CA ALA A 570 11.96 -17.92 -0.35
C ALA A 570 11.42 -19.36 -0.35
N THR A 571 11.12 -19.93 -1.52
CA THR A 571 10.68 -21.34 -1.62
C THR A 571 11.76 -22.33 -1.20
N VAL A 572 13.03 -22.08 -1.56
CA VAL A 572 14.17 -22.90 -1.12
C VAL A 572 14.35 -22.83 0.39
N LEU A 573 14.23 -21.63 0.97
CA LEU A 573 14.30 -21.45 2.42
C LEU A 573 13.16 -22.19 3.14
N GLU A 574 11.94 -22.12 2.60
CA GLU A 574 10.76 -22.80 3.15
C GLU A 574 10.90 -24.32 3.08
N LYS A 575 11.34 -24.87 1.94
CA LYS A 575 11.66 -26.31 1.80
C LYS A 575 12.71 -26.74 2.83
N SER A 576 13.80 -25.98 2.99
CA SER A 576 14.84 -26.28 3.99
C SER A 576 14.32 -26.22 5.43
N ARG A 577 13.31 -25.38 5.71
CA ARG A 577 12.67 -25.27 7.03
C ARG A 577 11.70 -26.42 7.28
N ALA A 578 10.96 -26.86 6.26
CA ALA A 578 10.09 -28.02 6.32
C ALA A 578 10.89 -29.31 6.55
N GLU A 579 12.01 -29.50 5.84
CA GLU A 579 12.93 -30.63 6.04
C GLU A 579 13.54 -30.65 7.45
N LYS A 580 13.87 -29.48 8.01
CA LYS A 580 14.34 -29.36 9.41
C LYS A 580 13.22 -29.63 10.42
N GLY A 581 11.98 -29.27 10.10
CA GLY A 581 10.81 -29.51 10.97
C GLY A 581 10.37 -30.97 11.00
N ALA A 582 10.47 -31.68 9.87
CA ALA A 582 10.10 -33.09 9.77
C ALA A 582 11.06 -34.05 10.50
N LYS A 583 12.32 -33.64 10.72
CA LYS A 583 13.33 -34.46 11.43
C LYS A 583 13.21 -34.47 12.95
N VAL A 584 12.32 -33.68 13.56
CA VAL A 584 12.09 -33.69 15.01
C VAL A 584 10.79 -34.45 15.30
N ALA A 585 10.90 -35.75 15.58
CA ALA A 585 9.78 -36.59 16.00
C ALA A 585 9.17 -36.04 17.31
N ARG A 586 7.87 -35.72 17.31
CA ARG A 586 7.14 -35.27 18.50
C ARG A 586 6.93 -36.45 19.44
N LEU A 587 7.58 -36.43 20.61
CA LEU A 587 7.26 -37.33 21.73
C LEU A 587 5.77 -37.26 22.06
N THR A 588 5.15 -38.37 22.40
CA THR A 588 3.75 -38.42 22.81
C THR A 588 3.53 -37.64 24.12
N GLU A 589 2.30 -37.15 24.36
CA GLU A 589 1.98 -36.34 25.55
C GLU A 589 2.22 -37.10 26.87
N GLU A 590 2.01 -38.42 26.85
CA GLU A 590 2.28 -39.32 27.98
C GLU A 590 3.77 -39.46 28.27
N GLU A 591 4.60 -39.67 27.25
CA GLU A 591 6.07 -39.73 27.38
C GLU A 591 6.65 -38.39 27.88
N GLN A 592 6.07 -37.26 27.46
CA GLN A 592 6.47 -35.94 27.97
C GLN A 592 6.16 -35.79 29.47
N ALA A 593 5.00 -36.27 29.92
CA ALA A 593 4.64 -36.25 31.33
C ALA A 593 5.59 -37.13 32.18
N GLU A 594 6.01 -38.28 31.68
CA GLU A 594 7.00 -39.13 32.36
C GLU A 594 8.37 -38.46 32.43
N ARG A 595 8.85 -37.90 31.32
CA ARG A 595 10.14 -37.18 31.30
C ARG A 595 10.14 -35.97 32.23
N THR A 596 9.03 -35.26 32.38
CA THR A 596 8.94 -34.13 33.33
C THR A 596 9.00 -34.58 34.79
N LYS A 597 8.36 -35.71 35.14
CA LYS A 597 8.44 -36.30 36.49
C LYS A 597 9.86 -36.75 36.83
N TRP A 598 10.54 -37.43 35.91
CA TRP A 598 11.94 -37.84 36.05
C TRP A 598 12.87 -36.62 36.20
N ASN A 599 12.75 -35.60 35.35
CA ASN A 599 13.55 -34.38 35.48
C ASN A 599 13.33 -33.66 36.82
N ARG A 600 12.09 -33.65 37.33
CA ARG A 600 11.78 -33.08 38.65
C ARG A 600 12.45 -33.88 39.77
N LEU A 601 12.41 -35.21 39.72
CA LEU A 601 13.08 -36.10 40.68
C LEU A 601 14.59 -35.81 40.74
N LEU A 602 15.25 -35.82 39.59
CA LEU A 602 16.69 -35.59 39.49
C LEU A 602 17.07 -34.18 39.95
N ALA A 603 16.24 -33.18 39.65
CA ALA A 603 16.45 -31.81 40.13
C ALA A 603 16.34 -31.69 41.66
N MET A 604 15.48 -32.47 42.31
CA MET A 604 15.37 -32.48 43.78
C MET A 604 16.60 -33.15 44.43
N ILE A 605 17.10 -34.23 43.83
CA ILE A 605 18.34 -34.91 44.27
C ILE A 605 19.55 -34.00 44.06
N ARG A 606 19.78 -33.48 42.85
CA ARG A 606 20.92 -32.59 42.54
C ARG A 606 20.95 -31.30 43.37
N LYS A 607 19.79 -30.82 43.85
CA LYS A 607 19.66 -29.62 44.70
C LYS A 607 19.61 -29.94 46.20
N ASN A 608 19.85 -31.18 46.61
CA ASN A 608 19.85 -31.64 48.01
C ASN A 608 18.56 -31.28 48.78
N ARG A 609 17.38 -31.38 48.14
CA ARG A 609 16.07 -31.05 48.76
C ARG A 609 15.39 -32.29 49.36
N THR A 610 15.78 -32.68 50.57
CA THR A 610 15.32 -33.92 51.23
C THR A 610 13.82 -33.98 51.50
N GLU A 611 13.24 -32.96 52.14
CA GLU A 611 11.82 -32.96 52.50
C GLU A 611 10.91 -33.01 51.27
N ALA A 612 11.29 -32.26 50.22
CA ALA A 612 10.58 -32.25 48.94
C ALA A 612 10.71 -33.62 48.23
N LEU A 613 11.89 -34.25 48.31
CA LEU A 613 12.14 -35.57 47.76
C LEU A 613 11.32 -36.65 48.47
N MET A 614 11.28 -36.64 49.82
CA MET A 614 10.46 -37.55 50.63
C MET A 614 8.99 -37.48 50.25
N THR A 615 8.45 -36.26 50.14
CA THR A 615 7.05 -36.02 49.77
C THR A 615 6.74 -36.43 48.34
N PHE A 616 7.73 -36.31 47.44
CA PHE A 616 7.58 -36.67 46.03
C PHE A 616 7.67 -38.18 45.82
N LEU A 617 8.60 -38.86 46.48
CA LEU A 617 8.75 -40.31 46.41
C LEU A 617 7.54 -41.01 47.03
N SER A 618 7.03 -40.57 48.19
CA SER A 618 5.84 -41.19 48.80
C SER A 618 4.60 -41.24 47.89
N LYS A 619 4.51 -40.34 46.90
CA LYS A 619 3.41 -40.29 45.93
C LYS A 619 3.71 -40.96 44.59
N ASN A 620 4.97 -40.99 44.15
CA ASN A 620 5.35 -41.37 42.79
C ASN A 620 6.31 -42.58 42.71
N GLU A 621 6.74 -43.13 43.84
CA GLU A 621 7.69 -44.25 43.93
C GLU A 621 7.18 -45.51 43.23
N GLN A 622 5.92 -45.86 43.39
CA GLN A 622 5.34 -47.03 42.74
C GLN A 622 5.25 -46.87 41.22
N ILE A 623 5.00 -45.65 40.74
CA ILE A 623 4.79 -45.35 39.32
C ILE A 623 6.12 -45.24 38.57
N MET A 624 7.17 -44.70 39.21
CA MET A 624 8.45 -44.47 38.54
C MET A 624 9.52 -45.52 38.83
N LEU A 625 9.51 -46.13 40.02
CA LEU A 625 10.59 -47.00 40.49
C LEU A 625 10.11 -48.44 40.74
N ASN A 626 8.86 -48.78 40.39
CA ASN A 626 8.23 -50.09 40.64
C ASN A 626 8.40 -50.58 42.10
N GLY A 627 8.49 -49.65 43.06
CA GLY A 627 8.68 -49.96 44.48
C GLY A 627 10.11 -50.34 44.89
N LYS A 628 11.11 -50.26 44.00
CA LYS A 628 12.54 -50.51 44.30
C LYS A 628 13.38 -49.27 44.06
N ILE A 629 14.04 -48.76 45.11
CA ILE A 629 14.89 -47.58 45.03
C ILE A 629 16.13 -47.78 44.14
N ASP A 630 16.61 -49.03 44.03
CA ASP A 630 17.77 -49.42 43.26
C ASP A 630 17.50 -49.57 41.75
N THR A 631 16.38 -49.04 41.28
CA THR A 631 16.07 -49.01 39.84
C THR A 631 17.06 -48.16 39.08
N ARG A 632 17.42 -48.66 37.90
CA ARG A 632 18.32 -47.99 36.97
C ARG A 632 17.65 -46.73 36.41
N LEU A 633 18.43 -45.67 36.21
CA LEU A 633 17.98 -44.47 35.52
C LEU A 633 17.52 -44.80 34.08
N PRO A 634 16.48 -44.11 33.57
CA PRO A 634 15.97 -44.36 32.21
C PRO A 634 17.04 -44.20 31.14
N ASP A 635 16.98 -45.06 30.12
CA ASP A 635 17.97 -45.11 29.04
C ASP A 635 18.13 -43.78 28.29
N TRP A 636 17.03 -43.06 28.04
CA TRP A 636 17.06 -41.74 27.40
C TRP A 636 17.87 -40.70 28.20
N LEU A 637 17.94 -40.85 29.53
CA LEU A 637 18.69 -39.93 30.39
C LEU A 637 20.18 -40.25 30.35
N LEU A 638 20.53 -41.54 30.36
CA LEU A 638 21.91 -42.00 30.22
C LEU A 638 22.47 -41.65 28.84
N GLU A 639 21.64 -41.76 27.80
CA GLU A 639 21.98 -41.31 26.45
C GLU A 639 22.18 -39.78 26.40
N GLN A 640 21.31 -39.01 27.05
CA GLN A 640 21.46 -37.55 27.15
C GLN A 640 22.78 -37.18 27.85
N GLU A 641 23.13 -37.82 28.97
CA GLU A 641 24.40 -37.60 29.67
C GLU A 641 25.61 -38.02 28.80
N ALA A 642 25.46 -39.06 27.98
CA ALA A 642 26.51 -39.49 27.06
C ALA A 642 26.76 -38.50 25.92
N ILE A 643 25.70 -37.87 25.41
CA ILE A 643 25.71 -36.81 24.39
C ILE A 643 26.28 -35.52 24.98
N GLU A 644 25.82 -35.08 26.16
CA GLU A 644 26.28 -33.87 26.84
C GLU A 644 27.77 -33.92 27.20
N ALA A 645 28.29 -35.10 27.53
CA ALA A 645 29.72 -35.29 27.75
C ALA A 645 30.55 -35.07 26.47
N GLY A 646 29.96 -35.21 25.28
CA GLY A 646 30.58 -34.98 23.97
C GLY A 646 31.72 -35.95 23.63
N ALA A 647 32.08 -36.09 22.35
CA ALA A 647 33.12 -37.04 21.89
C ALA A 647 34.49 -36.85 22.57
N SER A 648 34.75 -35.67 23.14
CA SER A 648 36.00 -35.33 23.84
C SER A 648 36.11 -35.93 25.26
N ALA A 649 35.03 -36.41 25.89
CA ALA A 649 35.09 -36.95 27.24
C ALA A 649 35.73 -38.35 27.26
N PRO A 650 36.60 -38.65 28.26
CA PRO A 650 37.29 -39.93 28.34
C PRO A 650 36.30 -41.08 28.57
N ALA A 651 36.49 -42.18 27.84
CA ALA A 651 35.66 -43.38 27.95
C ALA A 651 35.62 -43.98 29.37
N SER A 652 36.63 -43.70 30.19
CA SER A 652 36.75 -44.15 31.58
C SER A 652 35.92 -43.35 32.59
N ARG A 653 35.29 -42.23 32.19
CA ARG A 653 34.44 -41.41 33.06
C ARG A 653 33.28 -42.24 33.59
N LEU A 654 33.07 -42.20 34.90
CA LEU A 654 31.93 -42.88 35.55
C LEU A 654 30.66 -42.05 35.36
N VAL A 655 29.54 -42.73 35.16
CA VAL A 655 28.21 -42.13 34.99
C VAL A 655 27.27 -42.70 36.06
N PRO A 656 26.53 -41.88 36.80
CA PRO A 656 25.58 -42.37 37.79
C PRO A 656 24.45 -43.13 37.09
N CYS A 657 24.22 -44.38 37.50
CA CYS A 657 23.16 -45.23 36.95
C CYS A 657 22.00 -45.43 37.93
N THR A 658 22.18 -45.08 39.21
CA THR A 658 21.15 -45.19 40.26
C THR A 658 20.95 -43.85 40.97
N LEU A 659 19.83 -43.70 41.68
CA LEU A 659 19.54 -42.50 42.46
C LEU A 659 20.57 -42.24 43.57
N LEU A 660 21.10 -43.31 44.18
CA LEU A 660 22.16 -43.23 45.19
C LEU A 660 23.48 -42.75 44.58
N GLN A 661 23.85 -43.28 43.42
CA GLN A 661 25.04 -42.87 42.68
C GLN A 661 24.95 -41.40 42.22
N LEU A 662 23.76 -40.97 41.78
CA LEU A 662 23.51 -39.57 41.41
C LEU A 662 23.61 -38.63 42.61
N ALA A 663 23.04 -39.00 43.77
CA ALA A 663 23.14 -38.22 44.99
C ALA A 663 24.59 -38.09 45.47
N ALA A 664 25.39 -39.15 45.27
CA ALA A 664 26.81 -39.17 45.57
C ALA A 664 27.62 -38.23 44.66
N GLU A 665 27.37 -38.27 43.34
CA GLU A 665 28.01 -37.36 42.38
C GLU A 665 27.62 -35.90 42.65
N SER A 666 26.34 -35.62 42.90
CA SER A 666 25.83 -34.27 43.13
C SER A 666 26.20 -33.69 44.50
N GLY A 667 26.90 -34.43 45.36
CA GLY A 667 27.36 -33.95 46.67
C GLY A 667 26.22 -33.74 47.68
N SER A 668 25.08 -34.41 47.49
CA SER A 668 23.85 -34.18 48.25
C SER A 668 23.81 -35.03 49.52
N GLU A 669 24.42 -34.51 50.59
CA GLU A 669 24.62 -35.21 51.87
C GLU A 669 23.31 -35.71 52.50
N ALA A 670 22.32 -34.84 52.63
CA ALA A 670 21.09 -35.15 53.34
C ALA A 670 20.23 -36.14 52.55
N VAL A 671 20.25 -36.05 51.21
CA VAL A 671 19.59 -37.04 50.33
C VAL A 671 20.31 -38.38 50.38
N THR A 672 21.65 -38.40 50.37
CA THR A 672 22.43 -39.65 50.45
C THR A 672 22.17 -40.37 51.77
N ARG A 673 22.10 -39.61 52.87
CA ARG A 673 21.72 -40.13 54.19
C ARG A 673 20.33 -40.77 54.17
N TYR A 674 19.33 -40.02 53.68
CA TYR A 674 17.96 -40.51 53.55
C TYR A 674 17.87 -41.81 52.73
N LEU A 675 18.58 -41.88 51.60
CA LEU A 675 18.57 -43.06 50.74
C LEU A 675 19.19 -44.30 51.42
N LEU A 676 20.24 -44.12 52.23
CA LEU A 676 20.93 -45.21 52.91
C LEU A 676 20.24 -45.63 54.23
N GLU A 677 19.81 -44.67 55.06
CA GLU A 677 19.18 -44.93 56.36
C GLU A 677 17.70 -45.33 56.24
N ASP A 678 16.89 -44.50 55.55
CA ASP A 678 15.43 -44.67 55.53
C ASP A 678 14.96 -45.59 54.40
N LYS A 679 15.64 -45.54 53.23
CA LYS A 679 15.26 -46.31 52.04
C LYS A 679 16.12 -47.55 51.78
N ARG A 680 17.19 -47.77 52.56
CA ARG A 680 18.09 -48.94 52.46
C ARG A 680 18.60 -49.20 51.03
N ALA A 681 18.96 -48.13 50.31
CA ALA A 681 19.56 -48.25 48.98
C ALA A 681 20.88 -49.04 49.03
N ASP A 682 21.13 -49.89 48.03
CA ASP A 682 22.32 -50.75 48.01
C ASP A 682 23.56 -49.97 47.54
N PRO A 683 24.58 -49.75 48.42
CA PRO A 683 25.80 -49.04 48.06
C PRO A 683 26.79 -49.89 47.24
N THR A 684 26.54 -51.19 47.09
CA THR A 684 27.44 -52.15 46.41
C THR A 684 27.26 -52.16 44.89
N LEU A 685 26.22 -51.51 44.38
CA LEU A 685 25.88 -51.47 42.96
C LEU A 685 26.98 -50.81 42.11
N ALA A 686 27.32 -51.50 41.01
CA ALA A 686 28.33 -51.05 40.06
C ALA A 686 27.91 -49.76 39.33
N THR A 687 28.88 -48.90 39.07
CA THR A 687 28.74 -47.73 38.20
C THR A 687 29.21 -48.07 36.80
N GLU A 688 28.50 -47.59 35.78
CA GLU A 688 28.90 -47.81 34.39
C GLU A 688 29.86 -46.71 33.91
N ARG A 689 30.69 -47.06 32.92
CA ARG A 689 31.57 -46.09 32.27
C ARG A 689 30.88 -45.51 31.05
N LEU A 690 31.21 -44.26 30.78
CA LEU A 690 30.71 -43.50 29.64
C LEU A 690 30.98 -44.19 28.29
N GLY A 691 32.11 -44.91 28.17
CA GLY A 691 32.42 -45.70 26.98
C GLY A 691 31.46 -46.87 26.75
N ASP A 692 31.05 -47.55 27.83
CA ASP A 692 30.14 -48.70 27.76
C ASP A 692 28.71 -48.26 27.42
N ILE A 693 28.29 -47.11 27.97
CA ILE A 693 27.01 -46.46 27.63
C ILE A 693 26.99 -46.06 26.16
N ARG A 694 28.06 -45.44 25.65
CA ARG A 694 28.16 -45.07 24.23
C ARG A 694 28.09 -46.27 23.29
N LYS A 695 28.76 -47.36 23.62
CA LYS A 695 28.71 -48.60 22.83
C LYS A 695 27.28 -49.14 22.76
N ARG A 696 26.59 -49.21 23.89
CA ARG A 696 25.21 -49.72 23.96
C ARG A 696 24.24 -48.93 23.08
N PHE A 697 24.33 -47.61 23.07
CA PHE A 697 23.45 -46.78 22.25
C PHE A 697 23.91 -46.71 20.77
N ALA A 698 25.20 -46.89 20.49
CA ALA A 698 25.74 -46.97 19.13
C ALA A 698 25.39 -48.28 18.40
N GLU A 699 25.30 -49.41 19.12
CA GLU A 699 24.99 -50.75 18.58
C GLU A 699 23.53 -50.91 18.08
N SER A 700 22.66 -49.92 18.30
CA SER A 700 21.31 -49.89 17.71
C SER A 700 21.28 -49.59 16.20
N SER A 701 22.43 -49.34 15.56
CA SER A 701 22.53 -49.02 14.13
C SER A 701 23.41 -49.96 13.30
N ALA A 702 23.91 -51.09 13.83
CA ALA A 702 24.62 -52.08 13.01
C ALA A 702 24.56 -53.48 13.64
N ALA A 703 23.96 -54.41 12.91
CA ALA A 703 24.17 -55.84 13.15
C ALA A 703 25.61 -56.20 12.80
N ASP A 704 26.11 -57.19 13.55
CA ASP A 704 27.30 -58.02 13.37
C ASP A 704 28.59 -57.74 14.16
N GLN A 705 29.00 -58.83 14.83
CA GLN A 705 30.29 -59.21 15.39
C GLN A 705 30.64 -58.79 16.82
N ALA A 706 30.28 -59.70 17.73
CA ALA A 706 30.99 -60.00 18.95
C ALA A 706 32.47 -60.33 18.67
N GLN A 707 33.38 -59.57 19.29
CA GLN A 707 34.65 -60.11 19.73
C GLN A 707 35.13 -59.38 21.00
N ASP A 708 35.45 -60.24 21.95
CA ASP A 708 35.73 -60.00 23.35
C ASP A 708 37.02 -59.19 23.57
N ALA A 709 36.99 -58.31 24.59
CA ALA A 709 38.18 -57.83 25.28
C ALA A 709 37.76 -57.31 26.67
N SER A 710 37.27 -58.22 27.50
CA SER A 710 37.15 -58.03 28.94
C SER A 710 38.53 -57.80 29.57
N VAL A 711 38.98 -56.54 29.58
CA VAL A 711 39.92 -56.10 30.62
C VAL A 711 39.10 -56.07 31.92
N GLU A 712 39.42 -56.92 32.89
CA GLU A 712 38.85 -56.86 34.24
C GLU A 712 39.14 -55.49 34.86
N LEU A 713 38.26 -54.54 34.61
CA LEU A 713 38.36 -53.18 35.12
C LEU A 713 37.71 -53.16 36.50
N SER A 714 38.49 -52.71 37.50
CA SER A 714 38.07 -52.61 38.91
C SER A 714 36.62 -52.12 39.09
N HIS A 715 35.84 -52.88 39.85
CA HIS A 715 34.46 -52.56 40.29
C HIS A 715 34.42 -51.18 40.93
N ARG A 716 33.54 -50.28 40.47
CA ARG A 716 33.42 -48.90 40.98
C ARG A 716 32.02 -48.68 41.55
N THR A 717 31.91 -48.06 42.71
CA THR A 717 30.64 -47.93 43.44
C THR A 717 30.22 -46.48 43.64
N ALA A 718 29.06 -46.26 44.27
CA ALA A 718 28.60 -44.93 44.67
C ALA A 718 29.64 -44.16 45.51
N TYR A 719 30.49 -44.86 46.29
CA TYR A 719 31.57 -44.24 47.06
C TYR A 719 32.64 -43.59 46.17
N ASP A 720 32.97 -44.22 45.03
CA ASP A 720 33.94 -43.70 44.07
C ASP A 720 33.44 -42.44 43.32
N LEU A 721 32.12 -42.28 43.22
CA LEU A 721 31.47 -41.10 42.59
C LEU A 721 31.34 -39.90 43.53
N CYS A 722 31.61 -40.05 44.83
CA CYS A 722 31.39 -39.00 45.81
C CYS A 722 32.25 -37.76 45.55
N SER A 723 31.61 -36.64 45.22
CA SER A 723 32.30 -35.37 44.94
C SER A 723 32.80 -34.64 46.19
N THR A 724 32.09 -34.76 47.31
CA THR A 724 32.36 -34.00 48.54
C THR A 724 32.87 -34.89 49.69
N LYS A 725 33.51 -34.28 50.70
CA LYS A 725 34.01 -35.02 51.88
C LYS A 725 32.85 -35.42 52.79
N GLU A 726 31.83 -34.58 52.82
CA GLU A 726 30.62 -34.68 53.61
C GLU A 726 29.82 -35.94 53.22
N VAL A 727 29.62 -36.16 51.92
CA VAL A 727 28.97 -37.38 51.41
C VAL A 727 29.81 -38.63 51.70
N ARG A 728 31.14 -38.58 51.50
CA ARG A 728 32.02 -39.71 51.88
C ARG A 728 31.93 -40.04 53.36
N ASN A 729 31.78 -39.03 54.22
CA ASN A 729 31.60 -39.25 55.65
C ASN A 729 30.27 -39.93 55.95
N VAL A 730 29.19 -39.68 55.19
CA VAL A 730 27.92 -40.42 55.33
C VAL A 730 28.14 -41.91 55.13
N PHE A 731 28.78 -42.34 54.02
CA PHE A 731 29.10 -43.76 53.78
C PHE A 731 29.98 -44.35 54.91
N ARG A 732 30.94 -43.58 55.43
CA ARG A 732 31.81 -44.02 56.54
C ARG A 732 31.10 -44.10 57.90
N ARG A 733 30.07 -43.28 58.12
CA ARG A 733 29.20 -43.35 59.30
C ARG A 733 28.26 -44.55 59.20
N MET A 734 27.65 -44.76 58.04
CA MET A 734 26.81 -45.93 57.78
C MET A 734 27.58 -47.24 57.97
N MET A 735 28.86 -47.27 57.57
CA MET A 735 29.76 -48.40 57.87
C MET A 735 29.97 -48.62 59.38
N ALA A 736 30.03 -47.55 60.18
CA ALA A 736 30.23 -47.62 61.63
C ALA A 736 28.94 -48.02 62.37
N GLU A 737 27.81 -47.45 61.98
CA GLU A 737 26.50 -47.65 62.61
C GLU A 737 25.87 -48.99 62.19
N HIS A 738 26.13 -49.43 60.95
CA HIS A 738 25.54 -50.62 60.36
C HIS A 738 26.58 -51.54 59.67
N PRO A 739 27.56 -52.11 60.40
CA PRO A 739 28.65 -52.89 59.79
C PRO A 739 28.20 -54.16 59.04
N ASN A 740 27.08 -54.76 59.47
CA ASN A 740 26.59 -56.05 58.94
C ASN A 740 25.56 -55.91 57.80
N GLN A 741 25.18 -54.69 57.40
CA GLN A 741 24.10 -54.49 56.42
C GLN A 741 24.56 -54.68 54.97
N PHE A 742 25.81 -54.33 54.66
CA PHE A 742 26.41 -54.46 53.34
C PHE A 742 27.88 -54.83 53.48
N ASP A 743 28.48 -55.39 52.42
CA ASP A 743 29.94 -55.56 52.37
C ASP A 743 30.60 -54.20 52.12
N TRP A 744 30.77 -53.42 53.20
CA TRP A 744 31.30 -52.07 53.12
C TRP A 744 32.74 -52.01 52.62
N GLY A 745 33.56 -53.01 52.95
CA GLY A 745 35.00 -53.03 52.69
C GLY A 745 35.42 -53.78 51.43
N GLY A 746 34.56 -54.64 50.87
CA GLY A 746 34.85 -55.43 49.68
C GLY A 746 35.25 -54.58 48.47
N MET A 747 36.32 -55.01 47.78
CA MET A 747 36.83 -54.36 46.56
C MET A 747 36.46 -55.09 45.26
N SER A 748 35.91 -56.30 45.39
CA SER A 748 35.35 -57.12 44.32
C SER A 748 33.89 -56.76 44.01
N ALA A 749 33.32 -57.35 42.96
CA ALA A 749 31.90 -57.22 42.65
C ALA A 749 31.04 -57.57 43.88
N GLY A 750 30.17 -56.64 44.27
CA GLY A 750 29.31 -56.76 45.47
C GLY A 750 29.85 -56.10 46.74
N GLY A 751 31.02 -55.45 46.71
CA GLY A 751 31.53 -54.64 47.82
C GLY A 751 31.40 -53.13 47.58
N ALA A 752 31.16 -52.34 48.64
CA ALA A 752 30.91 -50.89 48.58
C ALA A 752 32.17 -50.01 48.54
N ARG A 753 33.37 -50.59 48.72
CA ARG A 753 34.70 -49.92 48.66
C ARG A 753 34.91 -48.75 49.64
N VAL A 754 34.28 -48.78 50.82
CA VAL A 754 34.46 -47.77 51.87
C VAL A 754 35.72 -48.09 52.71
N PRO A 755 36.80 -47.28 52.67
CA PRO A 755 38.10 -47.68 53.24
C PRO A 755 38.21 -47.67 54.77
N SER A 756 37.38 -46.89 55.47
CA SER A 756 37.49 -46.73 56.93
C SER A 756 36.19 -46.19 57.53
N ALA A 757 35.71 -46.82 58.61
CA ALA A 757 34.58 -46.32 59.39
C ALA A 757 34.95 -44.98 60.07
N LEU A 758 33.99 -44.05 60.15
CA LEU A 758 34.15 -42.78 60.86
C LEU A 758 33.20 -42.77 62.06
N THR A 759 33.74 -42.95 63.26
CA THR A 759 32.96 -42.86 64.51
C THR A 759 32.77 -41.40 64.93
N GLU A 760 31.70 -41.13 65.67
CA GLU A 760 31.36 -39.80 66.19
C GLU A 760 32.51 -39.19 67.01
N GLU A 761 33.15 -39.98 67.87
CA GLU A 761 34.31 -39.57 68.67
C GLU A 761 35.55 -39.19 67.83
N MET A 762 35.75 -39.82 66.67
CA MET A 762 36.86 -39.46 65.76
C MET A 762 36.59 -38.13 65.02
N GLN A 763 35.32 -37.80 64.77
CA GLN A 763 34.92 -36.56 64.11
C GLN A 763 35.09 -35.35 65.06
N ASP A 764 34.70 -35.51 66.32
CA ASP A 764 34.85 -34.47 67.35
C ASP A 764 36.31 -34.12 67.58
N ASN A 765 37.18 -35.15 67.67
CA ASN A 765 38.63 -34.96 67.77
C ASN A 765 39.26 -34.28 66.54
N GLN A 766 38.77 -34.55 65.33
CA GLN A 766 39.24 -33.86 64.12
C GLN A 766 38.77 -32.40 64.07
N SER A 767 37.52 -32.12 64.47
CA SER A 767 36.96 -30.78 64.47
C SER A 767 37.60 -29.88 65.52
N ALA A 768 37.90 -30.42 66.71
CA ALA A 768 38.67 -29.74 67.76
C ALA A 768 40.07 -29.35 67.26
N LYS A 769 40.82 -30.30 66.70
CA LYS A 769 42.15 -30.04 66.11
C LYS A 769 42.12 -28.99 64.98
N GLN A 770 41.06 -28.98 64.15
CA GLN A 770 40.91 -28.00 63.08
C GLN A 770 40.55 -26.60 63.62
N LYS A 771 39.73 -26.53 64.67
CA LYS A 771 39.38 -25.29 65.37
C LYS A 771 40.62 -24.67 66.01
N ASP A 772 41.45 -25.47 66.67
CA ASP A 772 42.72 -25.04 67.27
C ASP A 772 43.70 -24.52 66.22
N ARG A 773 43.85 -25.22 65.09
CA ARG A 773 44.70 -24.78 63.96
C ARG A 773 44.21 -23.46 63.34
N ARG A 774 42.89 -23.26 63.23
CA ARG A 774 42.30 -22.01 62.71
C ARG A 774 42.46 -20.84 63.68
N ALA A 775 42.36 -21.10 64.99
CA ALA A 775 42.62 -20.11 66.03
C ALA A 775 44.09 -19.64 65.99
N ALA A 776 45.04 -20.58 65.92
CA ALA A 776 46.46 -20.29 65.82
C ALA A 776 46.83 -19.47 64.57
N LEU A 777 46.22 -19.77 63.40
CA LEU A 777 46.43 -18.99 62.18
C LEU A 777 45.86 -17.57 62.28
N ARG A 778 44.73 -17.38 62.97
CA ARG A 778 44.09 -16.07 63.16
C ARG A 778 44.89 -15.20 64.15
N GLU A 779 45.48 -15.80 65.17
CA GLU A 779 46.38 -15.14 66.12
C GLU A 779 47.65 -14.65 65.42
N LYS A 780 48.30 -15.53 64.63
CA LYS A 780 49.48 -15.20 63.82
C LYS A 780 49.21 -14.10 62.78
N ALA A 781 47.98 -13.99 62.27
CA ALA A 781 47.58 -12.90 61.38
C ALA A 781 47.43 -11.55 62.11
N ARG A 782 46.90 -11.55 63.34
CA ARG A 782 46.77 -10.35 64.19
C ARG A 782 48.14 -9.82 64.65
N GLU A 783 49.07 -10.72 64.94
CA GLU A 783 50.44 -10.35 65.31
C GLU A 783 51.16 -9.65 64.13
N ARG A 784 50.95 -10.12 62.90
CA ARG A 784 51.50 -9.49 61.68
C ARG A 784 50.92 -8.10 61.42
N THR A 785 49.65 -7.86 61.73
CA THR A 785 49.03 -6.53 61.54
C THR A 785 49.49 -5.52 62.60
N ASN A 786 49.66 -5.93 63.86
CA ASN A 786 50.17 -5.03 64.91
C ASN A 786 51.62 -4.61 64.66
N LYS A 787 52.46 -5.55 64.21
CA LYS A 787 53.86 -5.29 63.87
C LYS A 787 54.02 -4.37 62.64
N ALA A 788 53.03 -4.33 61.75
CA ALA A 788 52.98 -3.39 60.63
C ALA A 788 52.53 -1.99 61.08
N ALA A 789 51.61 -1.90 62.04
CA ALA A 789 51.14 -0.64 62.61
C ALA A 789 52.24 0.08 63.40
N GLU A 790 53.02 -0.64 64.21
CA GLU A 790 54.14 -0.06 64.98
C GLU A 790 55.23 0.53 64.06
N ARG A 791 55.54 -0.13 62.94
CA ARG A 791 56.50 0.39 61.95
C ARG A 791 56.02 1.66 61.24
N SER A 792 54.71 1.87 61.12
CA SER A 792 54.14 3.09 60.51
C SER A 792 54.06 4.27 61.48
N ALA A 793 54.11 4.03 62.79
CA ALA A 793 54.06 5.10 63.81
C ALA A 793 55.43 5.77 64.02
N THR A 794 56.55 5.08 63.73
CA THR A 794 57.91 5.63 63.91
C THR A 794 58.37 6.54 62.77
N SER A 795 57.67 6.57 61.62
CA SER A 795 58.05 7.37 60.44
C SER A 795 57.43 8.77 60.38
N THR A 796 56.65 9.19 61.38
CA THR A 796 55.76 10.37 61.30
C THR A 796 56.18 11.55 62.19
N SER A 797 57.38 11.53 62.78
CA SER A 797 57.85 12.57 63.73
C SER A 797 59.06 13.39 63.26
N ALA A 798 59.45 13.35 61.97
CA ALA A 798 60.69 13.99 61.50
C ALA A 798 60.54 15.00 60.34
N SER A 799 59.34 15.44 59.95
CA SER A 799 59.20 16.40 58.84
C SER A 799 57.96 17.27 58.96
N GLN A 800 57.99 18.26 59.86
CA GLN A 800 57.10 19.42 59.86
C GLN A 800 57.91 20.67 60.23
N GLU A 801 58.64 21.22 59.27
CA GLU A 801 58.99 22.64 59.20
C GLU A 801 58.89 23.05 57.72
N GLU A 802 58.19 24.15 57.47
CA GLU A 802 57.97 24.88 56.22
C GLU A 802 56.87 24.37 55.25
N GLU A 803 55.68 24.83 55.62
CA GLU A 803 54.49 25.11 54.82
C GLU A 803 54.77 26.18 53.74
N GLN A 804 54.40 25.94 52.46
CA GLN A 804 53.44 26.77 51.69
C GLN A 804 53.24 26.31 50.22
N VAL A 805 52.01 25.84 49.96
CA VAL A 805 51.09 26.20 48.84
C VAL A 805 51.45 25.91 47.35
N ALA A 806 50.89 24.82 46.79
CA ALA A 806 49.87 24.80 45.69
C ALA A 806 49.98 23.66 44.63
N SER A 807 48.87 22.91 44.52
CA SER A 807 48.25 22.21 43.37
C SER A 807 48.89 20.98 42.66
N ALA A 808 48.31 19.79 42.96
CA ALA A 808 47.70 18.75 42.08
C ALA A 808 48.49 18.09 40.89
N PRO A 809 48.08 16.93 40.32
CA PRO A 809 48.75 15.65 40.58
C PRO A 809 49.35 14.89 39.36
N GLN A 810 50.40 14.13 39.67
CA GLN A 810 50.83 12.79 39.20
C GLN A 810 50.87 12.43 37.69
N GLN A 811 52.10 12.17 37.22
CA GLN A 811 52.42 11.20 36.15
C GLN A 811 53.17 9.99 36.75
N GLN A 812 52.71 8.76 36.49
CA GLN A 812 53.51 7.54 36.61
C GLN A 812 53.71 6.94 35.22
N LYS A 813 54.97 6.84 34.78
CA LYS A 813 55.39 6.05 33.61
C LYS A 813 55.70 4.62 34.05
N ARG A 814 55.11 3.65 33.36
CA ARG A 814 55.60 2.26 33.29
C ARG A 814 56.60 2.17 32.12
N SER A 815 57.66 1.40 32.34
CA SER A 815 58.77 1.16 31.42
C SER A 815 58.42 0.22 30.27
N HIS A 816 59.16 0.41 29.18
CA HIS A 816 59.08 -0.17 27.85
C HIS A 816 59.64 -1.61 27.73
N HIS A 817 59.17 -2.37 26.72
CA HIS A 817 60.04 -3.01 25.72
C HIS A 817 59.19 -3.40 24.47
N THR A 818 59.23 -2.65 23.35
CA THR A 818 59.95 -2.87 22.06
C THR A 818 59.93 -4.32 21.56
N THR A 819 59.44 -4.64 20.34
CA THR A 819 60.02 -4.36 19.00
C THR A 819 58.91 -4.50 17.91
N ASN A 820 58.68 -3.52 17.03
CA ASN A 820 59.10 -3.42 15.60
C ASN A 820 58.64 -4.60 14.69
N ARG A 821 58.11 -4.47 13.46
CA ARG A 821 57.89 -3.40 12.44
C ARG A 821 57.30 -4.14 11.20
N LEU A 822 56.33 -3.68 10.41
CA LEU A 822 56.42 -2.83 9.19
C LEU A 822 55.05 -3.03 8.46
N GLY A 823 54.18 -2.01 8.29
CA GLY A 823 54.04 -1.16 7.08
C GLY A 823 52.79 -1.57 6.27
N GLY A 824 51.83 -0.74 5.83
CA GLY A 824 51.64 0.71 5.91
C GLY A 824 50.21 1.12 5.49
N SER A 825 49.78 2.27 6.02
CA SER A 825 48.89 3.33 5.48
C SER A 825 47.53 3.00 4.81
N ASN A 826 46.44 3.13 5.58
CA ASN A 826 45.45 4.22 5.46
C ASN A 826 44.36 4.05 6.54
N THR A 827 44.60 4.63 7.71
CA THR A 827 43.72 4.54 8.88
C THR A 827 42.67 5.64 8.89
N ALA A 828 41.39 5.25 8.91
CA ALA A 828 40.29 6.07 9.41
C ALA A 828 40.54 6.46 10.89
N PRO A 829 39.97 7.58 11.39
CA PRO A 829 40.25 8.08 12.73
C PRO A 829 39.97 7.04 13.81
N ARG A 830 40.92 6.87 14.73
CA ARG A 830 40.98 5.86 15.80
C ARG A 830 39.71 5.76 16.66
N ALA A 831 38.89 6.81 16.69
CA ALA A 831 37.60 6.84 17.37
C ALA A 831 36.49 5.98 16.69
N LEU A 832 36.55 5.79 15.37
CA LEU A 832 35.59 4.96 14.63
C LEU A 832 35.92 3.46 14.68
N LEU A 833 37.20 3.11 14.82
CA LEU A 833 37.63 1.72 15.00
C LEU A 833 37.28 1.19 16.40
N GLN A 834 37.40 2.03 17.44
CA GLN A 834 37.05 1.66 18.81
C GLN A 834 35.54 1.41 18.97
N GLN A 835 34.67 2.18 18.30
CA GLN A 835 33.23 1.91 18.27
C GLN A 835 32.84 0.66 17.47
N ARG A 836 33.62 0.29 16.45
CA ARG A 836 33.39 -0.90 15.64
C ARG A 836 33.78 -2.18 16.39
N ASP A 837 34.89 -2.15 17.12
CA ASP A 837 35.37 -3.30 17.89
C ASP A 837 34.51 -3.58 19.14
N GLU A 838 33.96 -2.53 19.79
CA GLU A 838 33.03 -2.69 20.92
C GLU A 838 31.70 -3.33 20.52
N GLN A 839 31.28 -3.19 19.25
CA GLN A 839 30.03 -3.78 18.75
C GLN A 839 30.17 -5.20 18.21
N GLN A 840 31.39 -5.70 17.98
CA GLN A 840 31.58 -7.03 17.38
C GLN A 840 31.39 -8.19 18.36
N GLY A 841 31.47 -7.96 19.68
CA GLY A 841 31.30 -9.01 20.71
C GLY A 841 29.88 -9.27 21.21
N LEU A 842 28.89 -8.45 20.81
CA LEU A 842 27.51 -8.55 21.31
C LEU A 842 26.62 -9.32 20.34
N THR A 843 25.74 -10.21 20.85
CA THR A 843 24.75 -10.90 20.02
C THR A 843 23.79 -9.92 19.35
N ALA A 844 23.26 -10.27 18.17
CA ALA A 844 22.40 -9.39 17.37
C ALA A 844 21.15 -8.89 18.15
N GLU A 845 20.63 -9.72 19.05
CA GLU A 845 19.49 -9.38 19.92
C GLU A 845 19.84 -8.32 20.97
N MET A 846 21.04 -8.41 21.56
CA MET A 846 21.54 -7.43 22.53
C MET A 846 21.81 -6.07 21.87
N ARG A 847 22.30 -6.05 20.62
CA ARG A 847 22.47 -4.82 19.83
C ARG A 847 21.13 -4.13 19.54
N ALA A 848 20.12 -4.89 19.14
CA ALA A 848 18.78 -4.34 18.89
C ALA A 848 18.12 -3.78 20.15
N ARG A 849 18.39 -4.37 21.32
CA ARG A 849 17.91 -3.88 22.62
C ARG A 849 18.58 -2.55 23.00
N ILE A 850 19.91 -2.48 22.88
CA ILE A 850 20.69 -1.26 23.15
C ILE A 850 20.27 -0.13 22.21
N GLU A 851 20.00 -0.42 20.93
CA GLU A 851 19.56 0.59 19.96
C GLU A 851 18.12 1.07 20.21
N ARG A 852 17.21 0.18 20.67
CA ARG A 852 15.86 0.55 21.11
C ARG A 852 15.91 1.47 22.33
N GLU A 853 16.76 1.15 23.31
CA GLU A 853 16.95 1.94 24.52
C GLU A 853 17.57 3.32 24.22
N LYS A 854 18.53 3.38 23.28
CA LYS A 854 19.13 4.64 22.81
C LYS A 854 18.11 5.53 22.09
N ARG A 855 17.23 4.95 21.26
CA ARG A 855 16.13 5.70 20.62
C ARG A 855 15.09 6.19 21.62
N ALA A 856 14.76 5.37 22.64
CA ALA A 856 13.85 5.77 23.71
C ALA A 856 14.39 6.97 24.50
N ARG A 857 15.66 6.93 24.93
CA ARG A 857 16.30 8.08 25.60
C ARG A 857 16.35 9.33 24.74
N ALA A 858 16.68 9.21 23.45
CA ALA A 858 16.69 10.36 22.55
C ALA A 858 15.30 10.97 22.37
N ALA A 859 14.23 10.15 22.42
CA ALA A 859 12.85 10.64 22.40
C ALA A 859 12.46 11.32 23.72
N GLU A 860 12.85 10.77 24.86
CA GLU A 860 12.65 11.38 26.18
C GLU A 860 13.39 12.71 26.31
N GLU A 861 14.61 12.83 25.79
CA GLU A 861 15.40 14.06 25.83
C GLU A 861 14.80 15.15 24.94
N ARG A 862 14.24 14.78 23.78
CA ARG A 862 13.45 15.69 22.92
C ARG A 862 12.15 16.12 23.57
N MET A 863 11.46 15.21 24.26
CA MET A 863 10.25 15.54 25.03
C MET A 863 10.58 16.46 26.21
N LYS A 864 11.70 16.23 26.90
CA LYS A 864 12.18 17.07 28.00
C LYS A 864 12.62 18.45 27.53
N ALA A 865 13.26 18.54 26.35
CA ALA A 865 13.61 19.82 25.73
C ALA A 865 12.37 20.60 25.23
N LEU A 866 11.28 19.91 24.87
CA LEU A 866 10.00 20.53 24.54
C LEU A 866 9.19 20.95 25.78
N MET A 867 9.41 20.32 26.94
CA MET A 867 8.79 20.71 28.22
C MET A 867 9.53 21.86 28.92
N ASN A 868 10.81 22.08 28.59
CA ASN A 868 11.63 23.20 29.11
C ASN A 868 11.62 24.44 28.19
N LYS A 869 10.69 24.50 27.23
CA LYS A 869 10.32 25.69 26.44
C LYS A 869 8.88 26.04 26.75
#